data_AF-A0A9W6YRD1-F1
#
_entry.id   AF-A0A9W6YRD1-F1
#
_cell.length_a   1.000
_cell.length_b   1.000
_cell.length_c   1.000
_cell.angle_alpha   90.00
_cell.angle_beta   90.00
_cell.angle_gamma   90.00
#
_symmetry.space_group_name_H-M   'P 1'
#
loop_
_entity.id
_entity.type
_entity.pdbx_description
1 polymer ?
#
loop_
_entity_poly.entity_id
_entity_poly.type
_entity_poly.pdbx_seq_one_letter_code
_entity_poly.pdbx_strand_id
1 'polypeptide(L)'
;MPVIADSKKRANSNTSTSDNRVSKKKVSAIMTIKQTPEEEAKAKDYFQPHVLDPKFREDLKKTISESKPYNWGTIKDLMDEELLKNVRREMIEEIQFTKKETDIYKVFQSGDLANLSALPESMRSRLPNLYKLRSAIYSQTFRDFISYVTGCGKLSGIKTDLSLNTYIKGCHLLTHDDVIGSRRVSFILYLPEPGKTWKPHYGGSLRLFDSIVSNVPKSDVFCKLTPQFNQIAFFQVSPGWSFHDVEEVKVDKQRMSIQGWFHIPQPGEDGYIPGEQEKTEARSTLQQLESKELKEYDFPKLQFNELPPCELKELSVSEDEELELSQDDIKYLAQFVNPSLLTKESLEKLNNIFTEESVVDVLSFLNTEYETLLKKKMKQLELNEYPPMPQQQSEVKYPWKLAGPSHKQRYIYMDGLPKQDMTTAESIVKMNTVTSQEQPSFGLTKQCIELEERLNPIPEAVKLDNPQATTATEVDIKLCELAQFFKSISFKKWLYQVTGLTILKDQILIRRFRPGHDFILATKLDENEGEDKTRLLDGVLDATLNLTPSSGWENGEHGGYEIGMIDEDAEVIPDEKLNQFNEDEAAIYKSSDKDESLVYESQASWNNLSLIFRDESVLKFVKYVSFQAVGSRWDISCSWKCKNDGADDDEN
;
A
#
# COMPACT_ATOMS: atom_id res chain seq x y z
N MET A 1 6.17 -32.87 -13.37
CA MET A 1 4.73 -32.53 -13.30
C MET A 1 4.47 -31.76 -12.03
N PRO A 2 4.02 -30.50 -12.08
CA PRO A 2 3.33 -29.91 -10.94
C PRO A 2 2.02 -30.69 -10.77
N VAL A 3 1.85 -31.34 -9.61
CA VAL A 3 0.57 -31.93 -9.26
C VAL A 3 -0.32 -30.78 -8.83
N ILE A 4 -1.09 -30.25 -9.77
CA ILE A 4 -2.30 -29.51 -9.45
C ILE A 4 -3.13 -30.47 -8.58
N ALA A 5 -3.40 -30.06 -7.35
CA ALA A 5 -4.20 -30.81 -6.40
C ALA A 5 -5.65 -30.88 -6.93
N ASP A 6 -5.88 -31.89 -7.75
CA ASP A 6 -7.16 -32.26 -8.30
C ASP A 6 -8.04 -32.74 -7.12
N SER A 7 -8.94 -31.86 -6.68
CA SER A 7 -9.85 -32.08 -5.56
C SER A 7 -10.86 -33.19 -5.89
N LYS A 8 -10.43 -34.43 -5.68
CA LYS A 8 -11.25 -35.63 -5.89
C LYS A 8 -12.48 -35.63 -4.97
N LYS A 9 -13.64 -35.42 -5.59
CA LYS A 9 -14.97 -35.86 -5.14
C LYS A 9 -14.91 -37.31 -4.62
N ARG A 10 -14.98 -37.48 -3.30
CA ARG A 10 -15.33 -38.77 -2.67
C ARG A 10 -16.84 -38.84 -2.47
N ALA A 11 -17.49 -39.63 -3.31
CA ALA A 11 -18.82 -40.15 -3.07
C ALA A 11 -18.76 -41.15 -1.90
N ASN A 12 -19.57 -40.94 -0.87
CA ASN A 12 -19.96 -41.98 0.07
C ASN A 12 -21.46 -41.86 0.33
N SER A 13 -22.18 -42.94 0.05
CA SER A 13 -23.61 -43.09 0.14
C SER A 13 -24.04 -43.61 1.52
N ASN A 14 -25.25 -43.20 1.94
CA ASN A 14 -26.11 -43.81 2.97
C ASN A 14 -25.63 -43.69 4.44
N THR A 15 -26.32 -43.00 5.37
CA THR A 15 -27.74 -43.12 5.76
C THR A 15 -28.15 -42.05 6.79
N SER A 16 -29.47 -41.84 6.91
CA SER A 16 -30.24 -41.18 7.98
C SER A 16 -30.53 -39.67 7.87
N THR A 17 -31.66 -39.40 7.23
CA THR A 17 -32.45 -38.16 7.23
C THR A 17 -32.91 -37.77 8.63
N SER A 18 -32.54 -36.56 9.09
CA SER A 18 -33.33 -35.79 10.04
C SER A 18 -33.44 -34.36 9.53
N ASP A 19 -34.68 -33.96 9.23
CA ASP A 19 -35.07 -32.63 8.79
C ASP A 19 -34.71 -31.58 9.85
N ASN A 20 -33.71 -30.75 9.59
CA ASN A 20 -33.55 -29.46 10.25
C ASN A 20 -33.49 -28.37 9.17
N ARG A 21 -34.65 -27.75 8.93
CA ARG A 21 -34.79 -26.55 8.11
C ARG A 21 -33.98 -25.41 8.75
N VAL A 22 -32.76 -25.21 8.28
CA VAL A 22 -32.01 -23.98 8.54
C VAL A 22 -32.73 -22.85 7.79
N SER A 23 -33.32 -21.94 8.55
CA SER A 23 -33.94 -20.73 8.05
C SER A 23 -32.91 -19.89 7.31
N LYS A 24 -33.19 -19.58 6.04
CA LYS A 24 -32.47 -18.56 5.27
C LYS A 24 -32.44 -17.27 6.10
N LYS A 25 -31.27 -16.87 6.62
CA LYS A 25 -31.06 -15.54 7.19
C LYS A 25 -31.30 -14.52 6.07
N LYS A 26 -32.44 -13.84 6.13
CA LYS A 26 -32.70 -12.62 5.35
C LYS A 26 -31.65 -11.60 5.78
N VAL A 27 -30.78 -11.22 4.84
CA VAL A 27 -29.91 -10.04 4.94
C VAL A 27 -30.82 -8.82 5.18
N SER A 28 -30.52 -8.05 6.22
CA SER A 28 -31.31 -6.88 6.61
C SER A 28 -31.11 -5.74 5.62
N ALA A 29 -32.17 -5.31 4.96
CA ALA A 29 -32.20 -4.08 4.17
C ALA A 29 -31.75 -2.88 5.03
N ILE A 30 -30.96 -1.98 4.44
CA ILE A 30 -30.51 -0.71 5.04
C ILE A 30 -31.74 0.08 5.50
N MET A 31 -32.02 0.07 6.81
CA MET A 31 -33.10 0.87 7.38
C MET A 31 -32.72 2.35 7.33
N THR A 32 -33.31 3.05 6.37
CA THR A 32 -33.14 4.47 6.10
C THR A 32 -34.13 5.26 6.95
N ILE A 33 -33.62 6.02 7.92
CA ILE A 33 -34.44 6.83 8.84
C ILE A 33 -34.32 8.29 8.42
N LYS A 34 -35.39 8.85 7.85
CA LYS A 34 -35.49 10.28 7.58
C LYS A 34 -35.63 11.03 8.91
N GLN A 35 -34.83 12.07 9.10
CA GLN A 35 -34.88 12.91 10.30
C GLN A 35 -36.26 13.54 10.48
N THR A 36 -36.74 13.57 11.72
CA THR A 36 -38.03 14.18 12.07
C THR A 36 -37.93 15.71 12.05
N PRO A 37 -39.03 16.43 11.80
CA PRO A 37 -39.05 17.90 11.86
C PRO A 37 -38.60 18.47 13.21
N GLU A 38 -38.86 17.74 14.31
CA GLU A 38 -38.43 18.13 15.65
C GLU A 38 -36.92 18.00 15.85
N GLU A 39 -36.31 16.93 15.33
CA GLU A 39 -34.86 16.76 15.33
C GLU A 39 -34.16 17.82 14.48
N GLU A 40 -34.75 18.20 13.33
CA GLU A 40 -34.23 19.29 12.50
C GLU A 40 -34.29 20.64 13.22
N ALA A 41 -35.42 20.95 13.87
CA ALA A 41 -35.57 22.20 14.61
C ALA A 41 -34.53 22.33 15.72
N LYS A 42 -34.24 21.23 16.44
CA LYS A 42 -33.24 21.18 17.51
C LYS A 42 -31.80 21.11 17.01
N ALA A 43 -31.56 20.71 15.76
CA ALA A 43 -30.21 20.54 15.23
C ALA A 43 -29.37 21.83 15.31
N LYS A 44 -30.02 22.99 15.14
CA LYS A 44 -29.38 24.32 15.22
C LYS A 44 -28.79 24.61 16.59
N ASP A 45 -29.40 24.09 17.65
CA ASP A 45 -28.97 24.32 19.03
C ASP A 45 -27.69 23.53 19.37
N TYR A 46 -27.31 22.56 18.53
CA TYR A 46 -26.12 21.74 18.73
C TYR A 46 -24.86 22.30 18.08
N PHE A 47 -24.95 23.36 17.27
CA PHE A 47 -23.80 24.02 16.65
C PHE A 47 -23.37 25.26 17.43
N GLN A 48 -22.09 25.62 17.36
CA GLN A 48 -21.64 26.91 17.89
C GLN A 48 -22.27 28.08 17.13
N PRO A 49 -22.61 29.20 17.80
CA PRO A 49 -23.31 30.33 17.16
C PRO A 49 -22.61 30.89 15.93
N HIS A 50 -21.28 30.88 15.90
CA HIS A 50 -20.51 31.44 14.80
C HIS A 50 -20.66 30.64 13.49
N VAL A 51 -20.97 29.33 13.57
CA VAL A 51 -21.10 28.46 12.39
C VAL A 51 -22.28 28.88 11.53
N LEU A 52 -23.34 29.41 12.15
CA LEU A 52 -24.55 29.86 11.48
C LEU A 52 -24.52 31.35 11.11
N ASP A 53 -23.44 32.08 11.43
CA ASP A 53 -23.27 33.47 11.03
C ASP A 53 -23.09 33.57 9.50
N PRO A 54 -23.95 34.33 8.79
CA PRO A 54 -23.80 34.55 7.35
C PRO A 54 -22.42 35.05 6.95
N LYS A 55 -21.78 35.90 7.76
CA LYS A 55 -20.44 36.42 7.45
C LYS A 55 -19.40 35.29 7.49
N PHE A 56 -19.42 34.47 8.54
CA PHE A 56 -18.54 33.31 8.65
C PHE A 56 -18.70 32.36 7.46
N ARG A 57 -19.95 32.11 7.05
CA ARG A 57 -20.27 31.27 5.89
C ARG A 57 -19.67 31.81 4.58
N GLU A 58 -19.77 33.10 4.31
CA GLU A 58 -19.18 33.70 3.10
C GLU A 58 -17.64 33.69 3.13
N ASP A 59 -17.05 34.00 4.28
CA ASP A 59 -15.59 33.98 4.46
C ASP A 59 -15.03 32.55 4.29
N LEU A 60 -15.73 31.54 4.82
CA LEU A 60 -15.36 30.13 4.68
C LEU A 60 -15.47 29.67 3.23
N LYS A 61 -16.54 30.01 2.51
CA LYS A 61 -16.71 29.70 1.09
C LYS A 61 -15.56 30.26 0.25
N LYS A 62 -15.17 31.51 0.50
CA LYS A 62 -14.02 32.13 -0.16
C LYS A 62 -12.74 31.36 0.14
N THR A 63 -12.49 31.05 1.41
CA THR A 63 -11.29 30.31 1.85
C THR A 63 -11.21 28.93 1.18
N ILE A 64 -12.33 28.20 1.08
CA ILE A 64 -12.38 26.89 0.40
C ILE A 64 -12.11 27.03 -1.10
N SER A 65 -12.65 28.05 -1.76
CA SER A 65 -12.43 28.26 -3.20
C SER A 65 -10.98 28.64 -3.56
N GLU A 66 -10.25 29.20 -2.60
CA GLU A 66 -8.84 29.59 -2.74
C GLU A 66 -7.87 28.54 -2.19
N SER A 67 -8.38 27.45 -1.58
CA SER A 67 -7.54 26.45 -0.93
C SER A 67 -6.76 25.60 -1.93
N LYS A 68 -5.67 25.02 -1.45
CA LYS A 68 -4.79 24.12 -2.20
C LYS A 68 -4.46 22.88 -1.36
N PRO A 69 -4.17 21.72 -1.99
CA PRO A 69 -3.99 21.51 -3.44
C PRO A 69 -5.30 21.45 -4.25
N TYR A 70 -6.38 20.99 -3.62
CA TYR A 70 -7.76 21.05 -4.13
C TYR A 70 -8.65 21.82 -3.14
N ASN A 71 -9.95 21.90 -3.41
CA ASN A 71 -10.89 22.64 -2.57
C ASN A 71 -11.21 21.85 -1.29
N TRP A 72 -10.78 22.37 -0.14
CA TRP A 72 -10.99 21.78 1.19
C TRP A 72 -11.21 22.87 2.24
N GLY A 73 -11.86 22.50 3.34
CA GLY A 73 -12.22 23.40 4.42
C GLY A 73 -12.00 22.80 5.80
N THR A 74 -11.93 23.68 6.80
CA THR A 74 -11.92 23.30 8.20
C THR A 74 -12.69 24.32 9.04
N ILE A 75 -13.40 23.84 10.06
CA ILE A 75 -14.11 24.68 11.04
C ILE A 75 -13.64 24.24 12.42
N LYS A 76 -13.24 25.21 13.24
CA LYS A 76 -12.91 24.98 14.65
C LYS A 76 -14.13 25.29 15.49
N ASP A 77 -14.24 24.59 16.61
CA ASP A 77 -15.37 24.72 17.54
C ASP A 77 -16.71 24.54 16.80
N LEU A 78 -16.88 23.41 16.11
CA LEU A 78 -18.07 23.18 15.29
C LEU A 78 -19.33 22.99 16.15
N MET A 79 -19.26 22.07 17.12
CA MET A 79 -20.38 21.61 17.92
C MET A 79 -20.41 22.29 19.29
N ASP A 80 -21.58 22.25 19.95
CA ASP A 80 -21.67 22.51 21.37
C ASP A 80 -20.63 21.66 22.14
N GLU A 81 -19.87 22.32 23.00
CA GLU A 81 -18.70 21.71 23.64
C GLU A 81 -19.12 20.64 24.65
N GLU A 82 -20.24 20.84 25.36
CA GLU A 82 -20.77 19.87 26.31
C GLU A 82 -21.30 18.63 25.61
N LEU A 83 -22.06 18.80 24.52
CA LEU A 83 -22.50 17.72 23.67
C LEU A 83 -21.32 16.87 23.20
N LEU A 84 -20.28 17.49 22.63
CA LEU A 84 -19.16 16.74 22.06
C LEU A 84 -18.28 16.06 23.13
N LYS A 85 -18.14 16.66 24.32
CA LYS A 85 -17.52 15.99 25.48
C LYS A 85 -18.31 14.76 25.89
N ASN A 86 -19.64 14.84 25.90
CA ASN A 86 -20.51 13.71 26.22
C ASN A 86 -20.44 12.61 25.15
N VAL A 87 -20.42 12.96 23.87
CA VAL A 87 -20.18 12.00 22.76
C VAL A 87 -18.86 11.26 22.97
N ARG A 88 -17.78 12.00 23.28
CA ARG A 88 -16.47 11.38 23.51
C ARG A 88 -16.48 10.42 24.69
N ARG A 89 -17.19 10.75 25.77
CA ARG A 89 -17.36 9.86 26.94
C ARG A 89 -18.11 8.59 26.55
N GLU A 90 -19.23 8.71 25.85
CA GLU A 90 -19.99 7.57 25.31
C GLU A 90 -19.10 6.68 24.43
N MET A 91 -18.30 7.24 23.53
CA MET A 91 -17.40 6.46 22.69
C MET A 91 -16.35 5.65 23.47
N ILE A 92 -15.90 6.12 24.63
CA ILE A 92 -14.90 5.41 25.44
C ILE A 92 -15.55 4.33 26.31
N GLU A 93 -16.71 4.64 26.87
CA GLU A 93 -17.38 3.75 27.84
C GLU A 93 -18.15 2.63 27.15
N GLU A 94 -18.67 2.88 25.94
CA GLU A 94 -19.69 2.03 25.31
C GLU A 94 -19.23 1.33 24.02
N ILE A 95 -18.14 1.79 23.40
CA ILE A 95 -17.68 1.27 22.10
C ILE A 95 -16.38 0.48 22.27
N GLN A 96 -16.40 -0.77 21.84
CA GLN A 96 -15.19 -1.58 21.70
C GLN A 96 -14.58 -1.36 20.31
N PHE A 97 -13.31 -0.94 20.30
CA PHE A 97 -12.55 -0.82 19.06
C PHE A 97 -11.66 -2.05 18.85
N THR A 98 -11.65 -2.56 17.62
CA THR A 98 -10.83 -3.70 17.20
C THR A 98 -9.76 -3.22 16.24
N LYS A 99 -8.52 -3.70 16.43
CA LYS A 99 -7.42 -3.45 15.49
C LYS A 99 -7.76 -4.10 14.15
N LYS A 100 -7.69 -3.31 13.08
CA LYS A 100 -7.71 -3.79 11.70
C LYS A 100 -6.45 -3.28 10.98
N GLU A 101 -5.81 -4.18 10.26
CA GLU A 101 -4.59 -3.91 9.52
C GLU A 101 -4.72 -4.55 8.14
N THR A 102 -4.60 -3.73 7.11
CA THR A 102 -4.59 -4.11 5.69
C THR A 102 -3.26 -3.69 5.09
N ASP A 103 -3.08 -3.69 3.78
CA ASP A 103 -1.93 -3.07 3.13
C ASP A 103 -1.92 -1.55 3.35
N ILE A 104 -3.06 -0.88 3.13
CA ILE A 104 -3.19 0.58 3.10
C ILE A 104 -3.37 1.24 4.48
N TYR A 105 -3.84 0.53 5.51
CA TYR A 105 -4.05 1.12 6.83
C TYR A 105 -3.72 0.20 8.01
N LYS A 106 -3.57 0.83 9.19
CA LYS A 106 -3.60 0.21 10.51
C LYS A 106 -4.42 1.12 11.41
N VAL A 107 -5.62 0.69 11.81
CA VAL A 107 -6.58 1.52 12.55
C VAL A 107 -7.34 0.69 13.57
N PHE A 108 -7.86 1.31 14.61
CA PHE A 108 -8.81 0.68 15.51
C PHE A 108 -10.21 1.17 15.15
N GLN A 109 -11.01 0.25 14.62
CA GLN A 109 -12.35 0.51 14.11
C GLN A 109 -13.41 -0.13 15.01
N SER A 110 -14.55 0.53 15.13
CA SER A 110 -15.73 -0.08 15.72
C SER A 110 -16.38 -1.02 14.69
N GLY A 111 -16.29 -2.33 14.90
CA GLY A 111 -16.69 -3.36 13.91
C GLY A 111 -18.18 -3.41 13.55
N ASP A 112 -19.07 -2.80 14.35
CA ASP A 112 -20.53 -3.00 14.25
C ASP A 112 -21.36 -1.70 14.21
N LEU A 113 -20.72 -0.55 13.93
CA LEU A 113 -21.38 0.76 14.00
C LEU A 113 -21.62 1.42 12.64
N ALA A 114 -21.28 0.76 11.53
CA ALA A 114 -21.49 1.24 10.15
C ALA A 114 -22.95 1.66 9.89
N ASN A 115 -23.89 1.21 10.71
CA ASN A 115 -25.24 1.72 10.71
C ASN A 115 -25.73 2.00 12.14
N LEU A 116 -25.41 3.19 12.68
CA LEU A 116 -26.01 3.74 13.92
C LEU A 116 -27.56 3.64 13.92
N SER A 117 -28.17 3.57 12.73
CA SER A 117 -29.62 3.37 12.52
C SER A 117 -30.09 1.93 12.78
N ALA A 118 -29.21 0.93 12.60
CA ALA A 118 -29.49 -0.49 12.81
C ALA A 118 -29.06 -1.01 14.18
N LEU A 119 -28.49 -0.16 15.04
CA LEU A 119 -28.18 -0.53 16.41
C LEU A 119 -29.43 -0.99 17.16
N PRO A 120 -29.35 -2.06 17.97
CA PRO A 120 -30.43 -2.46 18.86
C PRO A 120 -30.89 -1.29 19.72
N GLU A 121 -32.19 -1.22 20.01
CA GLU A 121 -32.78 -0.14 20.81
C GLU A 121 -32.10 0.00 22.19
N SER A 122 -31.60 -1.11 22.74
CA SER A 122 -30.79 -1.16 23.96
C SER A 122 -29.40 -0.51 23.86
N MET A 123 -28.81 -0.41 22.66
CA MET A 123 -27.56 0.32 22.42
C MET A 123 -27.82 1.78 22.07
N ARG A 124 -28.92 2.07 21.35
CA ARG A 124 -29.33 3.45 21.06
C ARG A 124 -29.60 4.26 22.33
N SER A 125 -30.14 3.63 23.38
CA SER A 125 -30.34 4.27 24.69
C SER A 125 -29.04 4.55 25.45
N ARG A 126 -27.95 3.83 25.14
CA ARG A 126 -26.61 4.00 25.74
C ARG A 126 -25.76 5.05 25.03
N LEU A 127 -26.11 5.40 23.78
CA LEU A 127 -25.39 6.35 22.93
C LEU A 127 -26.27 7.58 22.53
N PRO A 128 -26.99 8.23 23.46
CA PRO A 128 -27.94 9.29 23.10
C PRO A 128 -27.27 10.54 22.53
N ASN A 129 -26.06 10.91 22.97
CA ASN A 129 -25.38 12.10 22.47
C ASN A 129 -24.75 11.85 21.10
N LEU A 130 -24.22 10.65 20.84
CA LEU A 130 -23.76 10.27 19.49
C LEU A 130 -24.92 10.31 18.48
N TYR A 131 -26.12 9.88 18.88
CA TYR A 131 -27.31 9.99 18.04
C TYR A 131 -27.66 11.46 17.74
N LYS A 132 -27.63 12.35 18.76
CA LYS A 132 -27.85 13.80 18.56
C LYS A 132 -26.83 14.40 17.60
N LEU A 133 -25.55 14.05 17.76
CA LEU A 133 -24.47 14.51 16.89
C LEU A 133 -24.72 14.10 15.44
N ARG A 134 -25.05 12.83 15.19
CA ARG A 134 -25.40 12.35 13.84
C ARG A 134 -26.57 13.14 13.26
N SER A 135 -27.65 13.30 14.03
CA SER A 135 -28.82 14.07 13.58
C SER A 135 -28.48 15.54 13.32
N ALA A 136 -27.52 16.14 14.05
CA ALA A 136 -27.03 17.48 13.77
C ALA A 136 -26.27 17.53 12.43
N ILE A 137 -25.31 16.62 12.23
CA ILE A 137 -24.47 16.57 11.02
C ILE A 137 -25.31 16.32 9.76
N TYR A 138 -26.30 15.43 9.80
CA TYR A 138 -27.14 15.15 8.61
C TYR A 138 -28.41 16.02 8.51
N SER A 139 -28.56 17.01 9.39
CA SER A 139 -29.66 17.98 9.32
C SER A 139 -29.68 18.72 7.98
N GLN A 140 -30.87 19.10 7.52
CA GLN A 140 -31.02 19.94 6.32
C GLN A 140 -30.25 21.25 6.47
N THR A 141 -30.28 21.85 7.65
CA THR A 141 -29.54 23.07 7.96
C THR A 141 -28.03 22.91 7.72
N PHE A 142 -27.40 21.84 8.24
CA PHE A 142 -25.97 21.64 8.06
C PHE A 142 -25.61 21.17 6.65
N ARG A 143 -26.45 20.34 6.02
CA ARG A 143 -26.27 19.94 4.61
C ARG A 143 -26.33 21.12 3.66
N ASP A 144 -27.29 22.03 3.82
CA ASP A 144 -27.36 23.25 3.01
C ASP A 144 -26.15 24.17 3.29
N PHE A 145 -25.67 24.24 4.53
CA PHE A 145 -24.44 24.95 4.86
C PHE A 145 -23.22 24.36 4.13
N ILE A 146 -22.97 23.05 4.25
CA ILE A 146 -21.86 22.38 3.57
C ILE A 146 -21.98 22.52 2.05
N SER A 147 -23.16 22.27 1.49
CA SER A 147 -23.45 22.45 0.06
C SER A 147 -23.10 23.85 -0.43
N TYR A 148 -23.42 24.87 0.37
CA TYR A 148 -23.18 26.26 0.02
C TYR A 148 -21.69 26.62 0.04
N VAL A 149 -20.96 26.21 1.07
CA VAL A 149 -19.55 26.60 1.25
C VAL A 149 -18.60 25.81 0.37
N THR A 150 -18.93 24.57 0.00
CA THR A 150 -18.13 23.76 -0.94
C THR A 150 -18.55 23.96 -2.39
N GLY A 151 -19.82 24.31 -2.63
CA GLY A 151 -20.39 24.35 -3.98
C GLY A 151 -20.66 22.96 -4.58
N CYS A 152 -20.67 21.89 -3.77
CA CYS A 152 -20.78 20.50 -4.25
C CYS A 152 -22.17 20.09 -4.76
N GLY A 153 -23.15 21.00 -4.76
CA GLY A 153 -24.56 20.67 -4.98
C GLY A 153 -25.21 20.00 -3.77
N LYS A 154 -26.46 19.54 -3.94
CA LYS A 154 -27.29 19.02 -2.84
C LYS A 154 -26.74 17.71 -2.25
N LEU A 155 -27.07 17.44 -0.99
CA LEU A 155 -26.56 16.31 -0.21
C LEU A 155 -27.71 15.48 0.35
N SER A 156 -27.57 14.15 0.33
CA SER A 156 -28.52 13.22 0.93
C SER A 156 -28.62 13.43 2.45
N GLY A 157 -29.84 13.50 2.96
CA GLY A 157 -30.14 13.43 4.39
C GLY A 157 -30.61 12.05 4.83
N ILE A 158 -30.95 11.18 3.88
CA ILE A 158 -31.40 9.81 4.11
C ILE A 158 -30.22 8.83 4.20
N LYS A 159 -29.23 8.94 3.29
CA LYS A 159 -28.04 8.08 3.28
C LYS A 159 -26.98 8.66 4.22
N THR A 160 -27.02 8.21 5.48
CA THR A 160 -26.04 8.57 6.51
C THR A 160 -24.91 7.56 6.54
N ASP A 161 -23.66 8.02 6.56
CA ASP A 161 -22.48 7.17 6.54
C ASP A 161 -21.43 7.73 7.51
N LEU A 162 -21.30 7.07 8.66
CA LEU A 162 -20.41 7.47 9.75
C LEU A 162 -19.65 6.26 10.27
N SER A 163 -18.34 6.43 10.45
CA SER A 163 -17.51 5.47 11.15
C SER A 163 -16.70 6.13 12.26
N LEU A 164 -16.53 5.39 13.34
CA LEU A 164 -15.77 5.82 14.51
C LEU A 164 -14.43 5.13 14.50
N ASN A 165 -13.36 5.93 14.55
CA ASN A 165 -12.00 5.44 14.43
C ASN A 165 -11.14 6.00 15.56
N THR A 166 -10.24 5.17 16.07
CA THR A 166 -9.17 5.63 16.95
C THR A 166 -7.82 5.25 16.36
N TYR A 167 -6.94 6.24 16.25
CA TYR A 167 -5.56 6.05 15.83
C TYR A 167 -4.67 6.16 17.07
N ILE A 168 -3.97 5.08 17.38
CA ILE A 168 -2.95 5.02 18.43
C ILE A 168 -1.56 4.97 17.81
N LYS A 169 -0.52 4.91 18.65
CA LYS A 169 0.87 4.76 18.21
C LYS A 169 1.02 3.68 17.12
N GLY A 170 1.57 4.04 15.96
CA GLY A 170 1.74 3.15 14.80
C GLY A 170 0.56 3.09 13.82
N CYS A 171 -0.61 3.59 14.20
CA CYS A 171 -1.76 3.67 13.30
C CYS A 171 -1.55 4.72 12.21
N HIS A 172 -1.98 4.40 11.00
CA HIS A 172 -1.84 5.21 9.78
C HIS A 172 -2.94 4.82 8.77
N LEU A 173 -3.17 5.69 7.80
CA LEU A 173 -3.95 5.42 6.58
C LEU A 173 -3.19 6.09 5.45
N LEU A 174 -2.79 5.33 4.42
CA LEU A 174 -1.96 5.81 3.32
C LEU A 174 -2.78 6.58 2.27
N THR A 175 -2.11 7.07 1.23
CA THR A 175 -2.69 7.94 0.21
C THR A 175 -3.86 7.26 -0.53
N HIS A 176 -5.02 7.92 -0.54
CA HIS A 176 -6.24 7.51 -1.25
C HIS A 176 -7.06 8.76 -1.60
N ASP A 177 -8.11 8.64 -2.40
CA ASP A 177 -8.90 9.78 -2.88
C ASP A 177 -10.37 9.82 -2.43
N ASP A 178 -10.82 8.81 -1.67
CA ASP A 178 -12.18 8.65 -1.13
C ASP A 178 -13.29 8.42 -2.18
N VAL A 179 -12.92 8.09 -3.42
CA VAL A 179 -13.87 7.99 -4.54
C VAL A 179 -14.52 6.60 -4.55
N ILE A 180 -15.56 6.45 -3.71
CA ILE A 180 -16.30 5.20 -3.56
C ILE A 180 -17.81 5.46 -3.71
N GLY A 181 -18.46 4.69 -4.59
CA GLY A 181 -19.90 4.71 -4.81
C GLY A 181 -20.48 6.12 -5.01
N SER A 182 -21.38 6.52 -4.09
CA SER A 182 -22.09 7.81 -4.17
C SER A 182 -21.56 8.90 -3.24
N ARG A 183 -20.34 8.77 -2.72
CA ARG A 183 -19.72 9.77 -1.83
C ARG A 183 -19.51 11.09 -2.58
N ARG A 184 -19.85 12.22 -1.93
CA ARG A 184 -19.78 13.57 -2.53
C ARG A 184 -18.94 14.53 -1.71
N VAL A 185 -19.02 14.49 -0.38
CA VAL A 185 -18.18 15.28 0.53
C VAL A 185 -17.71 14.37 1.65
N SER A 186 -16.39 14.26 1.81
CA SER A 186 -15.77 13.61 2.97
C SER A 186 -15.65 14.60 4.11
N PHE A 187 -15.83 14.12 5.34
CA PHE A 187 -15.53 14.91 6.53
C PHE A 187 -14.94 14.06 7.65
N ILE A 188 -14.16 14.72 8.51
CA ILE A 188 -13.57 14.13 9.69
C ILE A 188 -13.74 15.13 10.84
N LEU A 189 -14.54 14.76 11.83
CA LEU A 189 -14.68 15.47 13.09
C LEU A 189 -13.71 14.86 14.11
N TYR A 190 -12.85 15.70 14.69
CA TYR A 190 -11.79 15.28 15.59
C TYR A 190 -12.22 15.38 17.06
N LEU A 191 -11.98 14.30 17.81
CA LEU A 191 -12.27 14.19 19.24
C LEU A 191 -11.03 13.76 20.08
N PRO A 192 -9.81 14.32 19.86
CA PRO A 192 -8.71 14.13 20.80
C PRO A 192 -9.09 14.67 22.20
N GLU A 193 -8.26 14.40 23.20
CA GLU A 193 -8.58 14.77 24.59
C GLU A 193 -8.93 16.26 24.75
N PRO A 194 -10.14 16.61 25.24
CA PRO A 194 -10.58 18.00 25.36
C PRO A 194 -9.72 18.75 26.39
N GLY A 195 -9.49 20.04 26.14
CA GLY A 195 -8.62 20.87 26.99
C GLY A 195 -7.12 20.63 26.82
N LYS A 196 -6.71 19.68 25.96
CA LYS A 196 -5.30 19.48 25.59
C LYS A 196 -5.08 19.73 24.10
N THR A 197 -3.96 20.36 23.78
CA THR A 197 -3.55 20.60 22.39
C THR A 197 -2.90 19.34 21.81
N TRP A 198 -3.42 18.87 20.67
CA TRP A 198 -2.73 17.85 19.88
C TRP A 198 -1.57 18.52 19.13
N LYS A 199 -0.35 18.02 19.33
CA LYS A 199 0.87 18.67 18.84
C LYS A 199 1.32 18.07 17.50
N PRO A 200 1.92 18.86 16.59
CA PRO A 200 2.37 18.35 15.29
C PRO A 200 3.32 17.14 15.35
N HIS A 201 4.16 17.03 16.39
CA HIS A 201 5.07 15.89 16.56
C HIS A 201 4.38 14.61 17.06
N TYR A 202 3.11 14.67 17.48
CA TYR A 202 2.33 13.47 17.78
C TYR A 202 1.97 12.69 16.52
N GLY A 203 2.09 13.29 15.33
CA GLY A 203 1.59 12.71 14.09
C GLY A 203 0.07 12.76 14.00
N GLY A 204 -0.56 11.86 13.24
CA GLY A 204 -2.03 11.82 13.10
C GLY A 204 -2.63 12.99 12.33
N SER A 205 -1.81 13.78 11.63
CA SER A 205 -2.29 14.90 10.82
C SER A 205 -2.98 14.40 9.56
N LEU A 206 -4.03 15.09 9.12
CA LEU A 206 -4.54 14.92 7.75
C LEU A 206 -3.54 15.58 6.79
N ARG A 207 -3.01 14.83 5.82
CA ARG A 207 -2.08 15.35 4.81
C ARG A 207 -2.76 15.33 3.45
N LEU A 208 -2.61 16.41 2.69
CA LEU A 208 -3.19 16.53 1.34
C LEU A 208 -2.09 16.56 0.29
N PHE A 209 -2.34 15.94 -0.86
CA PHE A 209 -1.39 15.80 -1.94
C PHE A 209 -1.89 16.55 -3.18
N ASP A 210 -0.95 17.19 -3.85
CA ASP A 210 -1.18 17.76 -5.18
C ASP A 210 -1.04 16.67 -6.24
N SER A 211 -1.52 16.91 -7.45
CA SER A 211 -1.47 15.94 -8.55
C SER A 211 -0.50 16.38 -9.65
N ILE A 212 0.16 15.43 -10.29
CA ILE A 212 0.92 15.64 -11.53
C ILE A 212 -0.07 15.73 -12.69
N VAL A 213 -0.95 14.73 -12.79
CA VAL A 213 -2.12 14.67 -13.67
C VAL A 213 -3.26 14.01 -12.91
N SER A 214 -4.47 14.01 -13.48
CA SER A 214 -5.61 13.27 -12.92
C SER A 214 -5.22 11.82 -12.61
N ASN A 215 -5.56 11.33 -11.43
CA ASN A 215 -5.22 9.99 -10.89
C ASN A 215 -3.73 9.77 -10.57
N VAL A 216 -2.86 10.76 -10.71
CA VAL A 216 -1.42 10.64 -10.42
C VAL A 216 -1.01 11.68 -9.38
N PRO A 217 -1.10 11.37 -8.07
CA PRO A 217 -0.66 12.26 -7.01
C PRO A 217 0.86 12.43 -7.02
N LYS A 218 1.32 13.60 -6.62
CA LYS A 218 2.71 13.83 -6.23
C LYS A 218 3.04 13.03 -4.99
N SER A 219 4.31 12.65 -4.87
CA SER A 219 4.76 11.86 -3.72
C SER A 219 4.81 12.67 -2.44
N ASP A 220 5.17 13.94 -2.51
CA ASP A 220 5.34 14.77 -1.31
C ASP A 220 4.06 15.48 -0.89
N VAL A 221 3.95 15.67 0.42
CA VAL A 221 2.80 16.31 1.07
C VAL A 221 2.78 17.79 0.69
N PHE A 222 1.63 18.27 0.20
CA PHE A 222 1.45 19.69 -0.13
C PHE A 222 1.11 20.51 1.12
N CYS A 223 0.14 20.05 1.90
CA CYS A 223 -0.24 20.71 3.15
C CYS A 223 -0.71 19.69 4.21
N LYS A 224 -0.72 20.14 5.47
CA LYS A 224 -0.97 19.30 6.63
C LYS A 224 -1.85 20.01 7.66
N LEU A 225 -2.89 19.33 8.12
CA LEU A 225 -3.78 19.78 9.19
C LEU A 225 -3.56 18.95 10.47
N THR A 226 -3.07 19.61 11.52
CA THR A 226 -2.95 19.00 12.86
C THR A 226 -4.30 19.07 13.58
N PRO A 227 -4.96 17.94 13.87
CA PRO A 227 -6.34 17.90 14.35
C PRO A 227 -6.45 18.44 15.77
N GLN A 228 -7.50 19.20 16.09
CA GLN A 228 -7.83 19.61 17.47
C GLN A 228 -9.21 19.11 17.88
N PHE A 229 -9.49 19.08 19.19
CA PHE A 229 -10.83 18.76 19.67
C PHE A 229 -11.85 19.74 19.10
N ASN A 230 -13.02 19.23 18.69
CA ASN A 230 -14.12 20.00 18.10
C ASN A 230 -13.76 20.70 16.78
N GLN A 231 -12.74 20.20 16.07
CA GLN A 231 -12.40 20.67 14.74
C GLN A 231 -12.92 19.66 13.70
N ILE A 232 -13.54 20.16 12.63
CA ILE A 232 -13.90 19.37 11.46
C ILE A 232 -12.99 19.74 10.28
N ALA A 233 -12.59 18.75 9.49
CA ALA A 233 -12.01 18.91 8.17
C ALA A 233 -12.95 18.29 7.15
N PHE A 234 -13.10 18.89 5.97
CA PHE A 234 -13.95 18.35 4.91
C PHE A 234 -13.49 18.82 3.53
N PHE A 235 -13.80 18.04 2.50
CA PHE A 235 -13.50 18.35 1.11
C PHE A 235 -14.47 17.64 0.17
N GLN A 236 -14.65 18.19 -1.02
CA GLN A 236 -15.43 17.55 -2.06
C GLN A 236 -14.65 16.36 -2.64
N VAL A 237 -15.28 15.20 -2.69
CA VAL A 237 -14.72 14.00 -3.32
C VAL A 237 -14.60 14.27 -4.82
N SER A 238 -13.38 14.15 -5.34
CA SER A 238 -13.03 14.53 -6.71
C SER A 238 -12.17 13.43 -7.34
N PRO A 239 -12.75 12.60 -8.24
CA PRO A 239 -12.05 11.51 -8.91
C PRO A 239 -10.69 11.93 -9.47
N GLY A 240 -9.61 11.33 -8.95
CA GLY A 240 -8.24 11.59 -9.40
C GLY A 240 -7.57 12.86 -8.87
N TRP A 241 -8.18 13.55 -7.90
CA TRP A 241 -7.63 14.80 -7.35
C TRP A 241 -7.63 14.88 -5.83
N SER A 242 -8.64 14.34 -5.15
CA SER A 242 -8.81 14.50 -3.68
C SER A 242 -7.89 13.60 -2.85
N PHE A 243 -6.63 13.45 -3.27
CA PHE A 243 -5.64 12.59 -2.62
C PHE A 243 -5.22 13.11 -1.25
N HIS A 244 -5.38 12.27 -0.25
CA HIS A 244 -5.05 12.57 1.13
C HIS A 244 -4.68 11.31 1.91
N ASP A 245 -4.13 11.50 3.10
CA ASP A 245 -3.79 10.41 4.01
C ASP A 245 -3.90 10.85 5.48
N VAL A 246 -3.68 9.89 6.40
CA VAL A 246 -3.48 10.15 7.83
C VAL A 246 -2.04 9.81 8.21
N GLU A 247 -1.25 10.84 8.52
CA GLU A 247 0.11 10.71 9.05
C GLU A 247 0.14 9.74 10.23
N GLU A 248 1.12 8.84 10.29
CA GLU A 248 1.27 7.90 11.40
C GLU A 248 1.23 8.63 12.75
N VAL A 249 0.49 8.11 13.73
CA VAL A 249 0.57 8.58 15.12
C VAL A 249 1.86 8.08 15.75
N LYS A 250 2.74 9.00 16.15
CA LYS A 250 4.14 8.74 16.54
C LYS A 250 4.33 8.55 18.05
N VAL A 251 3.32 8.88 18.85
CA VAL A 251 3.37 8.85 20.32
C VAL A 251 2.23 8.01 20.89
N ASP A 252 2.36 7.60 22.16
CA ASP A 252 1.32 6.87 22.87
C ASP A 252 0.15 7.79 23.29
N LYS A 253 -0.68 8.15 22.31
CA LYS A 253 -1.88 8.96 22.46
C LYS A 253 -2.98 8.43 21.54
N GLN A 254 -4.22 8.69 21.93
CA GLN A 254 -5.40 8.29 21.18
C GLN A 254 -5.96 9.49 20.40
N ARG A 255 -5.84 9.44 19.08
CA ARG A 255 -6.52 10.36 18.16
C ARG A 255 -7.86 9.73 17.77
N MET A 256 -8.91 10.09 18.51
CA MET A 256 -10.27 9.68 18.18
C MET A 256 -10.86 10.62 17.11
N SER A 257 -11.58 10.06 16.16
CA SER A 257 -12.31 10.81 15.15
C SER A 257 -13.59 10.11 14.74
N ILE A 258 -14.56 10.91 14.34
CA ILE A 258 -15.76 10.47 13.63
C ILE A 258 -15.57 10.93 12.20
N GLN A 259 -15.41 9.98 11.27
CA GLN A 259 -15.34 10.26 9.85
C GLN A 259 -16.64 9.84 9.19
N GLY A 260 -16.93 10.45 8.05
CA GLY A 260 -18.11 10.09 7.29
C GLY A 260 -18.20 10.83 5.98
N TRP A 261 -19.28 10.52 5.26
CA TRP A 261 -19.51 11.07 3.94
C TRP A 261 -20.95 11.59 3.82
N PHE A 262 -21.07 12.70 3.10
CA PHE A 262 -22.34 13.09 2.51
C PHE A 262 -22.44 12.51 1.10
N HIS A 263 -23.59 11.94 0.78
CA HIS A 263 -23.82 11.27 -0.50
C HIS A 263 -24.60 12.13 -1.48
N ILE A 264 -24.53 11.72 -2.75
CA ILE A 264 -25.47 12.15 -3.80
C ILE A 264 -26.92 11.91 -3.30
N PRO A 265 -27.84 12.89 -3.45
CA PRO A 265 -29.24 12.72 -3.04
C PRO A 265 -29.86 11.44 -3.62
N GLN A 266 -30.73 10.80 -2.85
CA GLN A 266 -31.40 9.54 -3.21
C GLN A 266 -32.78 9.81 -3.82
N PRO A 267 -33.39 8.83 -4.50
CA PRO A 267 -34.74 8.98 -5.06
C PRO A 267 -35.75 9.50 -4.02
N GLY A 268 -36.36 10.66 -4.31
CA GLY A 268 -37.32 11.33 -3.41
C GLY A 268 -36.73 12.40 -2.49
N GLU A 269 -35.42 12.66 -2.55
CA GLU A 269 -34.77 13.79 -1.86
C GLU A 269 -34.66 15.05 -2.73
N ASP A 270 -34.52 16.21 -2.07
CA ASP A 270 -34.26 17.49 -2.74
C ASP A 270 -32.92 17.43 -3.52
N GLY A 271 -32.96 17.82 -4.79
CA GLY A 271 -31.80 17.80 -5.67
C GLY A 271 -31.42 16.42 -6.23
N TYR A 272 -32.27 15.40 -6.12
CA TYR A 272 -32.06 14.12 -6.80
C TYR A 272 -32.15 14.27 -8.32
N ILE A 273 -31.14 13.75 -9.02
CA ILE A 273 -31.07 13.70 -10.48
C ILE A 273 -30.92 12.23 -10.90
N PRO A 274 -31.89 11.65 -11.62
CA PRO A 274 -31.77 10.28 -12.13
C PRO A 274 -30.50 10.09 -13.00
N GLY A 275 -29.73 9.04 -12.73
CA GLY A 275 -28.52 8.73 -13.50
C GLY A 275 -27.24 9.46 -13.02
N GLU A 276 -27.30 10.30 -11.99
CA GLU A 276 -26.14 11.04 -11.49
C GLU A 276 -25.15 10.16 -10.72
N GLN A 277 -25.67 9.26 -9.88
CA GLN A 277 -24.85 8.32 -9.13
C GLN A 277 -24.12 7.38 -10.07
N GLU A 278 -24.84 6.78 -11.02
CA GLU A 278 -24.32 5.84 -12.00
C GLU A 278 -23.25 6.49 -12.88
N LYS A 279 -23.41 7.77 -13.25
CA LYS A 279 -22.38 8.52 -13.98
C LYS A 279 -21.12 8.80 -13.16
N THR A 280 -21.27 8.95 -11.85
CA THR A 280 -20.14 9.19 -10.94
C THR A 280 -19.37 7.89 -10.74
N GLU A 281 -20.08 6.81 -10.46
CA GLU A 281 -19.54 5.45 -10.32
C GLU A 281 -18.84 5.00 -11.62
N ALA A 282 -19.42 5.30 -12.79
CA ALA A 282 -18.80 4.99 -14.09
C ALA A 282 -17.49 5.75 -14.36
N ARG A 283 -17.19 6.84 -13.64
CA ARG A 283 -15.91 7.57 -13.74
C ARG A 283 -14.85 7.09 -12.74
N SER A 284 -15.28 6.33 -11.74
CA SER A 284 -14.44 5.84 -10.64
C SER A 284 -14.16 4.35 -10.74
N THR A 285 -14.54 3.69 -11.83
CA THR A 285 -14.29 2.26 -11.99
C THR A 285 -12.78 2.00 -11.98
N LEU A 286 -12.35 0.99 -11.22
CA LEU A 286 -10.95 0.52 -11.14
C LEU A 286 -10.32 0.33 -12.53
N GLN A 287 -11.09 -0.16 -13.50
CA GLN A 287 -10.66 -0.30 -14.90
C GLN A 287 -10.24 1.02 -15.57
N GLN A 288 -10.81 2.17 -15.17
CA GLN A 288 -10.36 3.48 -15.67
C GLN A 288 -9.10 3.98 -14.93
N LEU A 289 -8.87 3.54 -13.70
CA LEU A 289 -7.69 3.89 -12.89
C LEU A 289 -6.44 3.06 -13.27
N GLU A 290 -6.64 1.90 -13.90
CA GLU A 290 -5.58 1.02 -14.38
C GLU A 290 -5.36 1.10 -15.90
N SER A 291 -5.83 2.17 -16.55
CA SER A 291 -5.65 2.36 -17.99
C SER A 291 -4.17 2.35 -18.39
N LYS A 292 -3.88 1.95 -19.63
CA LYS A 292 -2.50 1.93 -20.16
C LYS A 292 -1.82 3.29 -20.04
N GLU A 293 -2.57 4.38 -20.21
CA GLU A 293 -2.07 5.74 -20.08
C GLU A 293 -1.68 6.09 -18.63
N LEU A 294 -2.31 5.50 -17.62
CA LEU A 294 -1.95 5.73 -16.21
C LEU A 294 -0.76 4.88 -15.79
N LYS A 295 -0.61 3.67 -16.33
CA LYS A 295 0.58 2.81 -16.12
C LYS A 295 1.88 3.48 -16.63
N GLU A 296 1.77 4.42 -17.58
CA GLU A 296 2.88 5.27 -18.01
C GLU A 296 3.46 6.16 -16.89
N TYR A 297 2.77 6.33 -15.77
CA TYR A 297 3.24 7.09 -14.60
C TYR A 297 3.73 6.20 -13.46
N ASP A 298 3.64 4.87 -13.59
CA ASP A 298 4.12 3.94 -12.57
C ASP A 298 5.65 3.78 -12.66
N PHE A 299 6.34 3.99 -11.54
CA PHE A 299 7.79 3.84 -11.43
C PHE A 299 8.16 3.06 -10.16
N PRO A 300 9.09 2.09 -10.22
CA PRO A 300 9.77 1.57 -11.41
C PRO A 300 8.78 0.96 -12.42
N LYS A 301 9.15 0.99 -13.70
CA LYS A 301 8.39 0.31 -14.76
C LYS A 301 8.47 -1.19 -14.54
N LEU A 302 7.35 -1.91 -14.60
CA LEU A 302 7.36 -3.37 -14.67
C LEU A 302 7.74 -3.76 -16.10
N GLN A 303 9.04 -3.85 -16.37
CA GLN A 303 9.56 -4.21 -17.69
C GLN A 303 10.67 -5.25 -17.52
N PHE A 304 10.46 -6.40 -18.16
CA PHE A 304 11.42 -7.48 -18.19
C PHE A 304 12.37 -7.32 -19.37
N ASN A 305 13.67 -7.41 -19.08
CA ASN A 305 14.73 -7.28 -20.06
C ASN A 305 15.07 -8.65 -20.64
N GLU A 306 15.10 -8.76 -21.95
CA GLU A 306 15.55 -9.99 -22.60
C GLU A 306 17.02 -10.28 -22.31
N LEU A 307 17.32 -11.54 -22.01
CA LEU A 307 18.70 -11.97 -21.86
C LEU A 307 19.42 -11.96 -23.22
N PRO A 308 20.72 -11.62 -23.25
CA PRO A 308 21.51 -11.69 -24.46
C PRO A 308 21.48 -13.10 -25.09
N PRO A 309 21.50 -13.24 -26.43
CA PRO A 309 21.45 -14.55 -27.09
C PRO A 309 22.56 -15.51 -26.68
N CYS A 310 23.74 -15.00 -26.32
CA CYS A 310 24.83 -15.82 -25.79
C CYS A 310 24.51 -16.41 -24.42
N GLU A 311 23.87 -15.65 -23.53
CA GLU A 311 23.44 -16.15 -22.22
C GLU A 311 22.32 -17.17 -22.37
N LEU A 312 21.35 -16.89 -23.25
CA LEU A 312 20.25 -17.83 -23.52
C LEU A 312 20.76 -19.17 -24.03
N LYS A 313 21.84 -19.18 -24.82
CA LYS A 313 22.47 -20.41 -25.29
C LYS A 313 23.16 -21.20 -24.17
N GLU A 314 23.76 -20.51 -23.20
CA GLU A 314 24.40 -21.14 -22.05
C GLU A 314 23.38 -21.66 -21.02
N LEU A 315 22.17 -21.10 -21.02
CA LEU A 315 21.06 -21.51 -20.14
C LEU A 315 20.10 -22.49 -20.83
N SER A 316 20.16 -22.61 -22.16
CA SER A 316 19.32 -23.56 -22.89
C SER A 316 19.82 -24.97 -22.67
N VAL A 317 18.90 -25.84 -22.28
CA VAL A 317 19.14 -27.26 -22.10
C VAL A 317 18.52 -28.02 -23.26
N SER A 318 19.21 -29.03 -23.79
CA SER A 318 18.61 -30.00 -24.72
C SER A 318 17.70 -30.98 -23.97
N GLU A 319 16.73 -31.57 -24.66
CA GLU A 319 15.69 -32.45 -24.08
C GLU A 319 16.22 -33.59 -23.17
N ASP A 320 17.48 -34.01 -23.35
CA ASP A 320 18.11 -35.12 -22.61
C ASP A 320 19.20 -34.71 -21.59
N GLU A 321 19.49 -33.40 -21.42
CA GLU A 321 20.55 -32.93 -20.50
C GLU A 321 19.95 -32.12 -19.34
N GLU A 322 20.66 -32.00 -18.21
CA GLU A 322 20.32 -31.08 -17.12
C GLU A 322 21.40 -29.98 -17.02
N LEU A 323 20.99 -28.75 -16.68
CA LEU A 323 21.92 -27.62 -16.60
C LEU A 323 22.80 -27.68 -15.34
N GLU A 324 23.95 -28.35 -15.42
CA GLU A 324 24.87 -28.51 -14.27
C GLU A 324 25.72 -27.26 -13.96
N LEU A 325 26.13 -27.13 -12.69
CA LEU A 325 27.11 -26.15 -12.23
C LEU A 325 28.54 -26.65 -12.47
N SER A 326 29.32 -25.91 -13.26
CA SER A 326 30.75 -26.19 -13.44
C SER A 326 31.57 -25.85 -12.19
N GLN A 327 32.83 -26.32 -12.13
CA GLN A 327 33.74 -25.95 -11.04
C GLN A 327 34.03 -24.44 -11.00
N ASP A 328 34.08 -23.79 -12.17
CA ASP A 328 34.26 -22.34 -12.25
C ASP A 328 33.00 -21.59 -11.79
N ASP A 329 31.80 -22.12 -12.08
CA ASP A 329 30.54 -21.59 -11.55
C ASP A 329 30.53 -21.67 -10.02
N ILE A 330 30.86 -22.83 -9.43
CA ILE A 330 30.92 -23.01 -7.98
C ILE A 330 31.92 -22.04 -7.35
N LYS A 331 33.11 -21.89 -7.95
CA LYS A 331 34.14 -20.97 -7.47
C LYS A 331 33.70 -19.51 -7.55
N TYR A 332 32.98 -19.13 -8.59
CA TYR A 332 32.42 -17.78 -8.71
C TYR A 332 31.30 -17.54 -7.69
N LEU A 333 30.34 -18.47 -7.60
CA LEU A 333 29.22 -18.42 -6.65
C LEU A 333 29.72 -18.33 -5.20
N ALA A 334 30.75 -19.09 -4.83
CA ALA A 334 31.31 -19.11 -3.47
C ALA A 334 31.87 -17.75 -3.00
N GLN A 335 32.12 -16.80 -3.91
CA GLN A 335 32.50 -15.42 -3.54
C GLN A 335 31.36 -14.67 -2.83
N PHE A 336 30.11 -15.08 -3.07
CA PHE A 336 28.91 -14.44 -2.52
C PHE A 336 28.06 -15.41 -1.71
N VAL A 337 27.77 -16.60 -2.26
CA VAL A 337 26.85 -17.60 -1.71
C VAL A 337 27.54 -18.44 -0.65
N ASN A 338 26.81 -18.78 0.40
CA ASN A 338 27.24 -19.71 1.43
C ASN A 338 27.60 -21.08 0.82
N PRO A 339 28.83 -21.59 1.00
CA PRO A 339 29.27 -22.84 0.39
C PRO A 339 28.38 -24.06 0.69
N SER A 340 27.64 -24.08 1.81
CA SER A 340 26.70 -25.17 2.09
C SER A 340 25.57 -25.25 1.05
N LEU A 341 25.15 -24.12 0.48
CA LEU A 341 24.10 -24.01 -0.53
C LEU A 341 24.56 -24.38 -1.94
N LEU A 342 25.85 -24.70 -2.10
CA LEU A 342 26.45 -25.12 -3.37
C LEU A 342 26.70 -26.63 -3.44
N THR A 343 26.31 -27.36 -2.38
CA THR A 343 26.41 -28.82 -2.35
C THR A 343 25.23 -29.45 -3.07
N LYS A 344 25.47 -30.58 -3.75
CA LYS A 344 24.42 -31.32 -4.46
C LYS A 344 23.23 -31.67 -3.56
N GLU A 345 23.50 -32.14 -2.34
CA GLU A 345 22.47 -32.49 -1.36
C GLU A 345 21.60 -31.28 -0.97
N SER A 346 22.19 -30.10 -0.78
CA SER A 346 21.42 -28.89 -0.46
C SER A 346 20.61 -28.39 -1.66
N LEU A 347 21.16 -28.44 -2.86
CA LEU A 347 20.44 -28.06 -4.08
C LEU A 347 19.23 -28.96 -4.32
N GLU A 348 19.40 -30.28 -4.19
CA GLU A 348 18.29 -31.25 -4.29
C GLU A 348 17.21 -30.98 -3.23
N LYS A 349 17.60 -30.67 -1.99
CA LYS A 349 16.65 -30.30 -0.93
C LYS A 349 15.86 -29.04 -1.26
N LEU A 350 16.53 -27.98 -1.71
CA LEU A 350 15.88 -26.72 -2.09
C LEU A 350 14.94 -26.93 -3.28
N ASN A 351 15.37 -27.72 -4.27
CA ASN A 351 14.57 -28.08 -5.44
C ASN A 351 13.30 -28.84 -5.08
N ASN A 352 13.40 -29.83 -4.18
CA ASN A 352 12.23 -30.58 -3.72
C ASN A 352 11.23 -29.66 -3.01
N ILE A 353 11.70 -28.79 -2.11
CA ILE A 353 10.84 -27.83 -1.40
C ILE A 353 10.13 -26.91 -2.40
N PHE A 354 10.89 -26.32 -3.34
CA PHE A 354 10.32 -25.42 -4.33
C PHE A 354 9.33 -26.13 -5.26
N THR A 355 9.60 -27.37 -5.64
CA THR A 355 8.70 -28.16 -6.50
C THR A 355 7.39 -28.49 -5.79
N GLU A 356 7.42 -28.71 -4.47
CA GLU A 356 6.22 -29.00 -3.66
C GLU A 356 5.40 -27.74 -3.36
N GLU A 357 6.05 -26.65 -2.97
CA GLU A 357 5.39 -25.48 -2.39
C GLU A 357 5.39 -24.24 -3.31
N SER A 358 6.12 -24.26 -4.42
CA SER A 358 6.39 -23.08 -5.29
C SER A 358 7.01 -21.87 -4.56
N VAL A 359 7.48 -22.11 -3.33
CA VAL A 359 8.09 -21.14 -2.43
C VAL A 359 9.26 -21.81 -1.73
N VAL A 360 10.38 -21.11 -1.58
CA VAL A 360 11.49 -21.56 -0.71
C VAL A 360 12.20 -20.38 -0.07
N ASP A 361 12.42 -20.48 1.24
CA ASP A 361 13.23 -19.52 2.01
C ASP A 361 14.64 -20.08 2.25
N VAL A 362 15.65 -19.32 1.84
CA VAL A 362 17.06 -19.65 1.97
C VAL A 362 17.71 -18.75 3.02
N LEU A 363 17.76 -19.26 4.24
CA LEU A 363 18.42 -18.60 5.36
C LEU A 363 19.94 -18.60 5.21
N SER A 364 20.58 -17.49 5.59
CA SER A 364 22.03 -17.32 5.50
C SER A 364 22.57 -17.53 4.09
N PHE A 365 21.91 -16.91 3.11
CA PHE A 365 22.21 -17.03 1.69
C PHE A 365 23.64 -16.61 1.35
N LEU A 366 24.04 -15.43 1.80
CA LEU A 366 25.39 -14.89 1.63
C LEU A 366 26.37 -15.59 2.58
N ASN A 367 27.59 -15.81 2.10
CA ASN A 367 28.67 -16.35 2.90
C ASN A 367 29.07 -15.41 4.05
N THR A 368 29.71 -15.98 5.07
CA THR A 368 30.05 -15.26 6.31
C THR A 368 30.95 -14.04 6.08
N GLU A 369 31.89 -14.10 5.13
CA GLU A 369 32.81 -13.00 4.86
C GLU A 369 32.06 -11.79 4.28
N TYR A 370 31.27 -12.02 3.23
CA TYR A 370 30.51 -10.98 2.54
C TYR A 370 29.43 -10.40 3.46
N GLU A 371 28.65 -11.26 4.12
CA GLU A 371 27.54 -10.82 4.96
C GLU A 371 28.02 -10.03 6.20
N THR A 372 29.11 -10.45 6.84
CA THR A 372 29.67 -9.72 7.99
C THR A 372 30.13 -8.31 7.59
N LEU A 373 30.84 -8.20 6.47
CA LEU A 373 31.33 -6.92 5.96
C LEU A 373 30.17 -5.99 5.58
N LEU A 374 29.20 -6.50 4.81
CA LEU A 374 28.05 -5.71 4.36
C LEU A 374 27.19 -5.27 5.55
N LYS A 375 26.88 -6.18 6.49
CA LYS A 375 26.10 -5.86 7.69
C LYS A 375 26.73 -4.73 8.49
N LYS A 376 28.05 -4.80 8.68
CA LYS A 376 28.79 -3.78 9.41
C LYS A 376 28.65 -2.41 8.73
N LYS A 377 28.85 -2.34 7.41
CA LYS A 377 28.74 -1.10 6.65
C LYS A 377 27.31 -0.53 6.66
N MET A 378 26.30 -1.38 6.47
CA MET A 378 24.89 -0.96 6.51
C MET A 378 24.47 -0.46 7.89
N LYS A 379 24.91 -1.10 8.98
CA LYS A 379 24.68 -0.58 10.34
C LYS A 379 25.36 0.77 10.57
N GLN A 380 26.59 0.94 10.08
CA GLN A 380 27.30 2.21 10.19
C GLN A 380 26.58 3.31 9.40
N LEU A 381 26.06 2.99 8.21
CA LEU A 381 25.25 3.88 7.39
C LEU A 381 24.00 4.33 8.14
N GLU A 382 23.12 3.41 8.55
CA GLU A 382 21.86 3.76 9.24
C GLU A 382 22.06 4.64 10.48
N LEU A 383 23.19 4.50 11.18
CA LEU A 383 23.48 5.29 12.39
C LEU A 383 24.12 6.65 12.10
N ASN A 384 24.88 6.78 11.00
CA ASN A 384 25.75 7.94 10.74
C ASN A 384 25.62 8.50 9.32
N GLU A 385 24.51 8.24 8.65
CA GLU A 385 24.26 8.61 7.27
C GLU A 385 24.42 10.12 7.04
N TYR A 386 25.28 10.48 6.08
CA TYR A 386 25.45 11.84 5.60
C TYR A 386 25.45 11.90 4.07
N PRO A 387 24.69 12.84 3.46
CA PRO A 387 23.62 13.63 4.10
C PRO A 387 22.54 12.72 4.69
N PRO A 388 21.74 13.18 5.68
CA PRO A 388 20.71 12.35 6.29
C PRO A 388 19.75 11.74 5.27
N MET A 389 19.16 10.59 5.63
CA MET A 389 18.15 9.89 4.82
C MET A 389 17.14 10.85 4.19
N PRO A 390 16.96 10.82 2.85
CA PRO A 390 16.08 11.76 2.16
C PRO A 390 14.62 11.57 2.60
N GLN A 391 13.96 12.67 2.94
CA GLN A 391 12.57 12.72 3.37
C GLN A 391 11.64 13.18 2.23
N GLN A 392 12.15 14.03 1.33
CA GLN A 392 11.44 14.58 0.18
C GLN A 392 11.96 14.01 -1.14
N GLN A 393 11.14 14.05 -2.20
CA GLN A 393 11.52 13.61 -3.54
C GLN A 393 12.73 14.37 -4.09
N SER A 394 12.82 15.68 -3.81
CA SER A 394 13.92 16.55 -4.27
C SER A 394 15.28 16.20 -3.64
N GLU A 395 15.27 15.51 -2.49
CA GLU A 395 16.47 15.09 -1.76
C GLU A 395 17.00 13.73 -2.25
N VAL A 396 16.18 12.97 -2.98
CA VAL A 396 16.60 11.69 -3.57
C VAL A 396 17.55 11.96 -4.73
N LYS A 397 18.80 11.51 -4.59
CA LYS A 397 19.85 11.69 -5.59
C LYS A 397 20.12 10.40 -6.34
N TYR A 398 20.43 10.53 -7.64
CA TYR A 398 20.95 9.44 -8.45
C TYR A 398 22.17 8.80 -7.76
N PRO A 399 22.29 7.46 -7.71
CA PRO A 399 21.55 6.46 -8.48
C PRO A 399 20.17 6.07 -7.95
N TRP A 400 19.80 6.55 -6.76
CA TRP A 400 18.47 6.31 -6.21
C TRP A 400 17.39 7.12 -6.94
N LYS A 401 16.23 6.50 -7.08
CA LYS A 401 14.99 7.03 -7.65
C LYS A 401 13.86 6.86 -6.65
N LEU A 402 12.80 7.65 -6.74
CA LEU A 402 11.61 7.51 -5.90
C LEU A 402 10.52 6.78 -6.68
N ALA A 403 10.04 5.64 -6.16
CA ALA A 403 8.91 4.91 -6.68
C ALA A 403 7.60 5.68 -6.46
N GLY A 404 6.68 5.54 -7.41
CA GLY A 404 5.37 6.17 -7.38
C GLY A 404 4.43 5.54 -8.40
N PRO A 405 3.18 6.01 -8.49
CA PRO A 405 2.58 7.09 -7.70
C PRO A 405 2.26 6.69 -6.24
N SER A 406 2.15 7.68 -5.36
CA SER A 406 2.03 7.51 -3.89
C SER A 406 0.73 6.88 -3.39
N HIS A 407 -0.26 6.63 -4.26
CA HIS A 407 -1.46 5.85 -3.94
C HIS A 407 -1.31 4.37 -4.32
N LYS A 408 -0.17 3.96 -4.91
CA LYS A 408 0.17 2.56 -5.21
C LYS A 408 1.41 2.11 -4.44
N GLN A 409 2.44 2.94 -4.46
CA GLN A 409 3.74 2.60 -3.87
C GLN A 409 4.56 3.85 -3.56
N ARG A 410 5.47 3.72 -2.60
CA ARG A 410 6.50 4.71 -2.31
C ARG A 410 7.69 4.00 -1.69
N TYR A 411 8.86 4.06 -2.31
CA TYR A 411 10.14 3.60 -1.78
C TYR A 411 11.26 4.17 -2.63
N ILE A 412 12.50 4.17 -2.14
CA ILE A 412 13.62 4.51 -3.01
C ILE A 412 14.24 3.25 -3.60
N TYR A 413 14.64 3.31 -4.87
CA TYR A 413 15.19 2.17 -5.58
C TYR A 413 16.33 2.53 -6.52
N MET A 414 17.16 1.54 -6.84
CA MET A 414 18.06 1.57 -7.99
C MET A 414 17.66 0.47 -8.97
N ASP A 415 17.55 0.83 -10.24
CA ASP A 415 17.20 -0.07 -11.35
C ASP A 415 18.35 -0.25 -12.36
N GLY A 416 19.52 0.34 -12.09
CA GLY A 416 20.67 0.30 -12.99
C GLY A 416 20.49 1.12 -14.28
N LEU A 417 19.40 1.86 -14.43
CA LEU A 417 19.14 2.73 -15.58
C LEU A 417 19.71 4.14 -15.34
N PRO A 418 19.87 4.96 -16.39
CA PRO A 418 20.24 6.36 -16.25
C PRO A 418 19.26 7.16 -15.39
N LYS A 419 19.68 8.37 -15.00
CA LYS A 419 18.83 9.33 -14.30
C LYS A 419 17.61 9.68 -15.16
N GLN A 420 16.45 9.57 -14.54
CA GLN A 420 15.15 9.80 -15.16
C GLN A 420 14.44 10.94 -14.40
N ASP A 421 13.90 11.93 -15.12
CA ASP A 421 13.09 12.99 -14.51
C ASP A 421 11.62 12.56 -14.47
N MET A 422 11.17 12.23 -13.26
CA MET A 422 9.81 11.73 -12.98
C MET A 422 8.99 12.77 -12.19
N THR A 423 9.35 14.05 -12.29
CA THR A 423 8.75 15.12 -11.46
C THR A 423 7.56 15.83 -12.11
N THR A 424 7.48 15.85 -13.44
CA THR A 424 6.38 16.48 -14.18
C THR A 424 5.83 15.58 -15.28
N ALA A 425 4.60 15.85 -15.70
CA ALA A 425 3.94 15.12 -16.78
C ALA A 425 4.73 15.23 -18.09
N GLU A 426 5.24 16.42 -18.42
CA GLU A 426 5.99 16.63 -19.66
C GLU A 426 7.29 15.83 -19.68
N SER A 427 8.01 15.77 -18.55
CA SER A 427 9.24 14.98 -18.43
C SER A 427 8.96 13.48 -18.57
N ILE A 428 7.89 12.97 -17.96
CA ILE A 428 7.49 11.56 -18.05
C ILE A 428 7.08 11.21 -19.50
N VAL A 429 6.23 12.00 -20.13
CA VAL A 429 5.81 11.78 -21.52
C VAL A 429 7.01 11.81 -22.47
N LYS A 430 7.91 12.80 -22.32
CA LYS A 430 9.13 12.87 -23.14
C LYS A 430 10.03 11.65 -22.95
N MET A 431 10.11 11.12 -21.73
CA MET A 431 10.86 9.91 -21.42
C MET A 431 10.28 8.71 -22.17
N ASN A 432 8.98 8.49 -22.08
CA ASN A 432 8.29 7.36 -22.69
C ASN A 432 8.32 7.41 -24.23
N THR A 433 8.34 8.60 -24.83
CA THR A 433 8.16 8.78 -26.29
C THR A 433 9.46 9.03 -27.06
N VAL A 434 10.49 9.63 -26.45
CA VAL A 434 11.68 10.12 -27.17
C VAL A 434 12.98 9.50 -26.68
N THR A 435 13.03 8.99 -25.45
CA THR A 435 14.28 8.52 -24.85
C THR A 435 14.59 7.09 -25.30
N SER A 436 15.86 6.80 -25.59
CA SER A 436 16.30 5.45 -25.92
C SER A 436 16.05 4.49 -24.75
N GLN A 437 15.49 3.32 -25.05
CA GLN A 437 15.33 2.26 -24.07
C GLN A 437 16.69 1.60 -23.82
N GLU A 438 17.38 2.05 -22.77
CA GLU A 438 18.63 1.48 -22.32
C GLU A 438 18.40 0.26 -21.43
N GLN A 439 19.37 -0.67 -21.45
CA GLN A 439 19.37 -1.84 -20.60
C GLN A 439 20.00 -1.51 -19.23
N PRO A 440 19.46 -2.04 -18.12
CA PRO A 440 20.06 -1.86 -16.78
C PRO A 440 21.53 -2.27 -16.71
N SER A 441 22.38 -1.39 -16.19
CA SER A 441 23.80 -1.65 -15.92
C SER A 441 24.23 -1.20 -14.53
N PHE A 442 24.20 -2.14 -13.58
CA PHE A 442 24.74 -1.93 -12.23
C PHE A 442 26.26 -1.74 -12.22
N GLY A 443 26.97 -2.22 -13.25
CA GLY A 443 28.41 -1.99 -13.44
C GLY A 443 28.74 -0.52 -13.68
N LEU A 444 28.00 0.10 -14.61
CA LEU A 444 28.13 1.53 -14.88
C LEU A 444 27.62 2.36 -13.70
N THR A 445 26.51 1.94 -13.08
CA THR A 445 25.97 2.60 -11.87
C THR A 445 27.00 2.65 -10.75
N LYS A 446 27.70 1.53 -10.50
CA LYS A 446 28.83 1.47 -9.55
C LYS A 446 29.92 2.49 -9.89
N GLN A 447 30.34 2.56 -11.16
CA GLN A 447 31.37 3.52 -11.59
C GLN A 447 30.92 4.97 -11.38
N CYS A 448 29.64 5.28 -11.63
CA CYS A 448 29.06 6.59 -11.37
C CYS A 448 29.10 6.95 -9.87
N ILE A 449 28.76 6.00 -8.98
CA ILE A 449 28.84 6.20 -7.53
C ILE A 449 30.28 6.50 -7.10
N GLU A 450 31.26 5.73 -7.59
CA GLU A 450 32.68 5.92 -7.27
C GLU A 450 33.21 7.29 -7.74
N LEU A 451 32.74 7.78 -8.89
CA LEU A 451 33.08 9.11 -9.40
C LEU A 451 32.44 10.22 -8.57
N GLU A 452 31.18 10.07 -8.19
CA GLU A 452 30.46 11.07 -7.39
C GLU A 452 31.12 11.28 -6.02
N GLU A 453 31.49 10.21 -5.31
CA GLU A 453 32.21 10.30 -4.03
C GLU A 453 33.54 11.03 -4.17
N ARG A 454 34.26 10.82 -5.28
CA ARG A 454 35.53 11.51 -5.55
C ARG A 454 35.35 12.99 -5.83
N LEU A 455 34.26 13.37 -6.49
CA LEU A 455 33.96 14.75 -6.84
C LEU A 455 33.37 15.53 -5.66
N ASN A 456 32.55 14.86 -4.84
CA ASN A 456 31.78 15.45 -3.76
C ASN A 456 31.99 14.68 -2.44
N PRO A 457 33.22 14.67 -1.89
CA PRO A 457 33.49 14.00 -0.61
C PRO A 457 32.77 14.70 0.55
N ILE A 458 32.58 13.99 1.66
CA ILE A 458 32.03 14.57 2.89
C ILE A 458 32.85 15.81 3.29
N PRO A 459 32.23 16.98 3.47
CA PRO A 459 32.93 18.20 3.87
C PRO A 459 33.70 18.03 5.18
N GLU A 460 34.90 18.60 5.29
CA GLU A 460 35.74 18.48 6.49
C GLU A 460 35.03 18.98 7.76
N ALA A 461 34.21 20.03 7.65
CA ALA A 461 33.40 20.55 8.76
C ALA A 461 32.45 19.49 9.33
N VAL A 462 31.83 18.67 8.46
CA VAL A 462 30.92 17.60 8.88
C VAL A 462 31.69 16.48 9.57
N LYS A 463 32.88 16.13 9.08
CA LYS A 463 33.74 15.14 9.74
C LYS A 463 34.27 15.63 11.09
N LEU A 464 34.43 16.93 11.28
CA LEU A 464 34.80 17.52 12.56
C LEU A 464 33.67 17.38 13.58
N ASP A 465 32.43 17.64 13.16
CA ASP A 465 31.23 17.55 14.00
C ASP A 465 30.82 16.10 14.29
N ASN A 466 30.90 15.22 13.29
CA ASN A 466 30.66 13.79 13.40
C ASN A 466 31.80 13.00 12.71
N PRO A 467 32.83 12.57 13.48
CA PRO A 467 33.93 11.76 12.94
C PRO A 467 33.51 10.40 12.36
N GLN A 468 32.31 9.92 12.68
CA GLN A 468 31.75 8.66 12.18
C GLN A 468 30.81 8.84 10.98
N ALA A 469 30.60 10.08 10.49
CA ALA A 469 29.75 10.35 9.35
C ALA A 469 30.19 9.53 8.13
N THR A 470 29.23 8.86 7.51
CA THR A 470 29.48 8.00 6.34
C THR A 470 28.46 8.29 5.24
N THR A 471 28.91 8.24 4.00
CA THR A 471 28.02 8.26 2.84
C THR A 471 27.45 6.86 2.59
N ALA A 472 26.38 6.79 1.78
CA ALA A 472 25.83 5.52 1.30
C ALA A 472 26.76 4.81 0.30
N THR A 473 27.77 5.49 -0.24
CA THR A 473 28.64 5.04 -1.33
C THR A 473 29.17 3.61 -1.18
N GLU A 474 29.76 3.26 -0.03
CA GLU A 474 30.33 1.91 0.13
C GLU A 474 29.27 0.82 0.19
N VAL A 475 28.09 1.13 0.73
CA VAL A 475 26.93 0.22 0.77
C VAL A 475 26.34 0.10 -0.63
N ASP A 476 26.12 1.23 -1.30
CA ASP A 476 25.59 1.31 -2.67
C ASP A 476 26.45 0.53 -3.67
N ILE A 477 27.78 0.61 -3.55
CA ILE A 477 28.72 -0.19 -4.36
C ILE A 477 28.52 -1.69 -4.12
N LYS A 478 28.39 -2.12 -2.85
CA LYS A 478 28.19 -3.54 -2.51
C LYS A 478 26.83 -4.05 -2.96
N LEU A 479 25.78 -3.23 -2.87
CA LEU A 479 24.45 -3.56 -3.38
C LEU A 479 24.48 -3.67 -4.91
N CYS A 480 25.20 -2.79 -5.61
CA CYS A 480 25.42 -2.90 -7.06
C CYS A 480 26.20 -4.16 -7.45
N GLU A 481 27.21 -4.56 -6.65
CA GLU A 481 27.92 -5.83 -6.85
C GLU A 481 27.00 -7.05 -6.70
N LEU A 482 26.13 -7.06 -5.68
CA LEU A 482 25.13 -8.11 -5.51
C LEU A 482 24.11 -8.11 -6.65
N ALA A 483 23.62 -6.95 -7.09
CA ALA A 483 22.72 -6.87 -8.23
C ALA A 483 23.37 -7.39 -9.54
N GLN A 484 24.67 -7.13 -9.75
CA GLN A 484 25.43 -7.73 -10.85
C GLN A 484 25.54 -9.26 -10.71
N PHE A 485 25.77 -9.74 -9.49
CA PHE A 485 25.80 -11.17 -9.20
C PHE A 485 24.47 -11.86 -9.55
N PHE A 486 23.33 -11.25 -9.21
CA PHE A 486 21.99 -11.75 -9.61
C PHE A 486 21.77 -11.77 -11.14
N LYS A 487 22.50 -10.95 -11.91
CA LYS A 487 22.50 -11.00 -13.39
C LYS A 487 23.45 -12.04 -13.97
N SER A 488 24.35 -12.63 -13.19
CA SER A 488 25.37 -13.54 -13.70
C SER A 488 24.79 -14.86 -14.22
N ILE A 489 25.45 -15.44 -15.23
CA ILE A 489 25.08 -16.77 -15.76
C ILE A 489 25.17 -17.82 -14.65
N SER A 490 26.21 -17.81 -13.83
CA SER A 490 26.40 -18.79 -12.75
C SER A 490 25.27 -18.73 -11.70
N PHE A 491 24.77 -17.54 -11.35
CA PHE A 491 23.62 -17.43 -10.46
C PHE A 491 22.35 -17.95 -11.12
N LYS A 492 22.12 -17.64 -12.41
CA LYS A 492 20.97 -18.16 -13.16
C LYS A 492 20.99 -19.70 -13.25
N LYS A 493 22.17 -20.31 -13.43
CA LYS A 493 22.35 -21.78 -13.35
C LYS A 493 22.04 -22.32 -11.94
N TRP A 494 22.49 -21.63 -10.89
CA TRP A 494 22.13 -22.01 -9.51
C TRP A 494 20.62 -21.90 -9.28
N LEU A 495 19.97 -20.88 -9.82
CA LEU A 495 18.52 -20.71 -9.71
C LEU A 495 17.75 -21.80 -10.46
N TYR A 496 18.25 -22.23 -11.63
CA TYR A 496 17.73 -23.41 -12.33
C TYR A 496 17.86 -24.66 -11.46
N GLN A 497 19.01 -24.89 -10.81
CA GLN A 497 19.17 -26.04 -9.91
C GLN A 497 18.16 -26.02 -8.76
N VAL A 498 17.79 -24.83 -8.27
CA VAL A 498 16.81 -24.68 -7.18
C VAL A 498 15.36 -24.75 -7.66
N THR A 499 15.05 -24.34 -8.89
CA THR A 499 13.64 -24.18 -9.33
C THR A 499 13.22 -25.11 -10.47
N GLY A 500 14.18 -25.67 -11.21
CA GLY A 500 13.93 -26.37 -12.48
C GLY A 500 13.47 -25.44 -13.62
N LEU A 501 13.52 -24.12 -13.43
CA LEU A 501 13.01 -23.14 -14.38
C LEU A 501 14.13 -22.45 -15.15
N THR A 502 13.98 -22.37 -16.48
CA THR A 502 14.93 -21.65 -17.33
C THR A 502 14.50 -20.20 -17.51
N ILE A 503 15.39 -19.28 -17.12
CA ILE A 503 15.16 -17.83 -17.15
C ILE A 503 15.36 -17.30 -18.57
N LEU A 504 14.41 -16.48 -19.04
CA LEU A 504 14.46 -15.84 -20.35
C LEU A 504 14.56 -14.32 -20.27
N LYS A 505 13.98 -13.72 -19.23
CA LYS A 505 14.00 -12.27 -19.01
C LYS A 505 14.20 -11.95 -17.53
N ASP A 506 14.82 -10.80 -17.25
CA ASP A 506 15.09 -10.36 -15.87
C ASP A 506 14.67 -8.91 -15.59
N GLN A 507 14.36 -8.67 -14.33
CA GLN A 507 14.27 -7.35 -13.72
C GLN A 507 14.85 -7.43 -12.31
N ILE A 508 15.72 -6.49 -11.94
CA ILE A 508 16.37 -6.47 -10.63
C ILE A 508 16.32 -5.03 -10.11
N LEU A 509 15.94 -4.90 -8.83
CA LEU A 509 15.82 -3.64 -8.12
C LEU A 509 16.50 -3.75 -6.76
N ILE A 510 17.37 -2.80 -6.46
CA ILE A 510 17.84 -2.59 -5.09
C ILE A 510 16.84 -1.63 -4.44
N ARG A 511 16.24 -1.97 -3.29
CA ARG A 511 15.20 -1.15 -2.66
C ARG A 511 15.57 -0.80 -1.22
N ARG A 512 15.20 0.42 -0.82
CA ARG A 512 15.22 0.88 0.58
C ARG A 512 13.87 1.48 0.92
N PHE A 513 13.28 0.99 2.01
CA PHE A 513 12.01 1.45 2.55
C PHE A 513 12.27 2.22 3.85
N ARG A 514 12.10 3.53 3.78
CA ARG A 514 12.37 4.49 4.84
C ARG A 514 11.26 4.49 5.92
N PRO A 515 11.63 4.45 7.22
CA PRO A 515 10.70 4.59 8.33
C PRO A 515 9.85 5.84 8.21
N GLY A 516 8.52 5.68 8.25
CA GLY A 516 7.58 6.78 8.20
C GLY A 516 7.09 7.15 6.79
N HIS A 517 7.66 6.55 5.74
CA HIS A 517 7.40 6.95 4.35
C HIS A 517 6.93 5.82 3.44
N ASP A 518 7.62 4.68 3.48
CA ASP A 518 7.67 3.81 2.32
C ASP A 518 6.87 2.50 2.50
N PHE A 519 6.24 2.05 1.41
CA PHE A 519 5.34 0.90 1.29
C PHE A 519 5.15 0.50 -0.19
N ILE A 520 4.55 -0.66 -0.40
CA ILE A 520 3.90 -1.09 -1.66
C ILE A 520 2.51 -1.59 -1.27
N LEU A 521 1.45 -1.21 -1.99
CA LEU A 521 0.10 -1.76 -1.80
C LEU A 521 -0.08 -3.08 -2.57
N ALA A 522 -1.14 -3.82 -2.27
CA ALA A 522 -1.46 -5.06 -2.97
C ALA A 522 -1.65 -4.82 -4.47
N THR A 523 -0.79 -5.44 -5.28
CA THR A 523 -0.86 -5.38 -6.74
C THR A 523 -0.89 -6.77 -7.34
N LYS A 524 -1.72 -6.96 -8.37
CA LYS A 524 -1.69 -8.15 -9.24
C LYS A 524 -0.49 -8.09 -10.17
N LEU A 525 -0.13 -9.23 -10.74
CA LEU A 525 0.70 -9.24 -11.93
C LEU A 525 -0.11 -8.68 -13.11
N ASP A 526 0.48 -7.78 -13.86
CA ASP A 526 -0.13 -7.32 -15.11
C ASP A 526 -0.17 -8.48 -16.12
N GLU A 527 -1.33 -8.69 -16.74
CA GLU A 527 -1.41 -9.54 -17.93
C GLU A 527 -0.51 -8.93 -19.01
N ASN A 528 0.52 -9.66 -19.40
CA ASN A 528 1.45 -9.22 -20.43
C ASN A 528 0.78 -9.26 -21.80
N GLU A 529 0.07 -8.20 -22.15
CA GLU A 529 -0.48 -8.01 -23.49
C GLU A 529 0.65 -8.02 -24.54
N GLY A 530 0.72 -9.09 -25.33
CA GLY A 530 1.62 -9.19 -26.49
C GLY A 530 2.87 -10.06 -26.30
N GLU A 531 3.03 -10.75 -25.16
CA GLU A 531 4.06 -11.78 -25.03
C GLU A 531 3.60 -13.13 -25.58
N ASP A 532 4.54 -13.89 -26.14
CA ASP A 532 4.27 -15.22 -26.69
C ASP A 532 4.03 -16.24 -25.55
N LYS A 533 2.76 -16.41 -25.21
CA LYS A 533 2.30 -17.34 -24.16
C LYS A 533 2.62 -18.81 -24.47
N THR A 534 3.00 -19.14 -25.70
CA THR A 534 3.37 -20.53 -26.03
C THR A 534 4.72 -20.94 -25.44
N ARG A 535 5.59 -19.96 -25.13
CA ARG A 535 6.96 -20.22 -24.67
C ARG A 535 7.21 -19.87 -23.21
N LEU A 536 6.40 -19.00 -22.62
CA LEU A 536 6.58 -18.49 -21.26
C LEU A 536 5.56 -19.12 -20.32
N LEU A 537 5.98 -19.41 -19.09
CA LEU A 537 5.03 -19.76 -18.04
C LEU A 537 4.16 -18.55 -17.69
N ASP A 538 2.88 -18.81 -17.43
CA ASP A 538 1.90 -17.83 -16.96
C ASP A 538 2.17 -17.47 -15.49
N GLY A 539 3.22 -16.69 -15.28
CA GLY A 539 3.64 -16.23 -13.95
C GLY A 539 4.97 -15.47 -13.97
N VAL A 540 5.50 -15.24 -12.78
CA VAL A 540 6.81 -14.62 -12.52
C VAL A 540 7.49 -15.36 -11.38
N LEU A 541 8.76 -15.72 -11.57
CA LEU A 541 9.62 -16.15 -10.48
C LEU A 541 10.18 -14.90 -9.79
N ASP A 542 9.78 -14.63 -8.56
CA ASP A 542 10.30 -13.55 -7.74
C ASP A 542 11.33 -14.05 -6.73
N ALA A 543 12.38 -13.25 -6.51
CA ALA A 543 13.27 -13.36 -5.37
C ALA A 543 13.31 -12.07 -4.55
N THR A 544 13.39 -12.20 -3.24
CA THR A 544 13.66 -11.08 -2.34
C THR A 544 14.82 -11.43 -1.41
N LEU A 545 16.00 -10.84 -1.64
CA LEU A 545 17.13 -10.92 -0.70
C LEU A 545 16.98 -9.84 0.37
N ASN A 546 16.52 -10.23 1.55
CA ASN A 546 16.40 -9.34 2.70
C ASN A 546 17.79 -9.00 3.29
N LEU A 547 18.09 -7.71 3.36
CA LEU A 547 19.37 -7.15 3.84
C LEU A 547 19.14 -6.13 4.95
N THR A 548 18.11 -6.31 5.77
CA THR A 548 17.74 -5.37 6.82
C THR A 548 18.61 -5.59 8.06
N PRO A 549 19.52 -4.66 8.43
CA PRO A 549 20.53 -4.91 9.45
C PRO A 549 20.04 -4.70 10.89
N SER A 550 18.91 -4.01 11.05
CA SER A 550 18.24 -3.76 12.33
C SER A 550 17.44 -4.99 12.79
N SER A 551 17.19 -5.08 14.09
CA SER A 551 16.38 -6.12 14.73
C SER A 551 15.01 -5.60 15.17
N GLY A 552 14.10 -6.47 15.59
CA GLY A 552 12.80 -6.09 16.16
C GLY A 552 11.63 -6.17 15.17
N TRP A 553 11.83 -6.76 14.00
CA TRP A 553 10.81 -6.91 12.95
C TRP A 553 9.91 -8.13 13.17
N GLU A 554 10.28 -9.04 14.07
CA GLU A 554 9.74 -10.40 14.18
C GLU A 554 8.24 -10.44 14.56
N ASN A 555 7.73 -9.40 15.22
CA ASN A 555 6.32 -9.30 15.60
C ASN A 555 5.46 -8.54 14.57
N GLY A 556 6.05 -8.04 13.49
CA GLY A 556 5.38 -7.27 12.43
C GLY A 556 4.86 -5.89 12.85
N GLU A 557 5.06 -5.43 14.09
CA GLU A 557 4.46 -4.17 14.57
C GLU A 557 5.06 -2.92 13.90
N HIS A 558 6.29 -3.03 13.40
CA HIS A 558 6.98 -1.99 12.62
C HIS A 558 6.67 -2.03 11.12
N GLY A 559 5.85 -2.97 10.67
CA GLY A 559 5.57 -3.19 9.25
C GLY A 559 6.81 -3.68 8.49
N GLY A 560 6.94 -3.33 7.22
CA GLY A 560 8.04 -3.77 6.37
C GLY A 560 8.05 -5.26 6.04
N TYR A 561 7.05 -6.04 6.45
CA TYR A 561 6.90 -7.42 5.99
C TYR A 561 6.38 -7.45 4.55
N GLU A 562 6.84 -8.44 3.80
CA GLU A 562 6.35 -8.77 2.46
C GLU A 562 5.30 -9.86 2.58
N ILE A 563 4.14 -9.68 1.93
CA ILE A 563 3.05 -10.66 1.93
C ILE A 563 2.65 -11.00 0.50
N GLY A 564 2.38 -12.28 0.27
CA GLY A 564 1.70 -12.84 -0.89
C GLY A 564 0.37 -13.46 -0.47
N MET A 565 -0.72 -13.12 -1.14
CA MET A 565 -2.06 -13.60 -0.81
C MET A 565 -2.89 -13.88 -2.07
N ILE A 566 -3.78 -14.86 -1.99
CA ILE A 566 -4.71 -15.18 -3.07
C ILE A 566 -5.83 -14.15 -3.07
N ASP A 567 -6.20 -13.69 -4.27
CA ASP A 567 -7.42 -12.92 -4.46
C ASP A 567 -8.66 -13.85 -4.42
N GLU A 568 -9.31 -13.95 -3.26
CA GLU A 568 -10.53 -14.75 -3.08
C GLU A 568 -11.74 -14.19 -3.87
N ASP A 569 -11.71 -12.91 -4.26
CA ASP A 569 -12.78 -12.24 -5.00
C ASP A 569 -12.74 -12.50 -6.52
N ALA A 570 -11.78 -13.28 -7.00
CA ALA A 570 -11.67 -13.67 -8.41
C ALA A 570 -12.75 -14.68 -8.87
N GLU A 571 -13.53 -15.27 -7.97
CA GLU A 571 -14.73 -16.01 -8.34
C GLU A 571 -15.86 -15.04 -8.77
N VAL A 572 -16.08 -14.96 -10.09
CA VAL A 572 -17.15 -14.20 -10.78
C VAL A 572 -18.44 -14.05 -9.96
N ILE A 573 -18.61 -12.89 -9.32
CA ILE A 573 -19.87 -12.49 -8.69
C ILE A 573 -20.84 -12.05 -9.81
N PRO A 574 -22.02 -12.67 -9.95
CA PRO A 574 -23.01 -12.26 -10.96
C PRO A 574 -23.44 -10.79 -10.76
N ASP A 575 -23.58 -10.04 -11.88
CA ASP A 575 -23.89 -8.61 -11.97
C ASP A 575 -24.98 -8.07 -11.01
N GLU A 576 -25.91 -8.91 -10.56
CA GLU A 576 -26.98 -8.50 -9.64
C GLU A 576 -26.53 -8.26 -8.18
N LYS A 577 -25.28 -8.59 -7.83
CA LYS A 577 -24.70 -8.32 -6.50
C LYS A 577 -23.70 -7.16 -6.46
N LEU A 578 -23.40 -6.51 -7.59
CA LEU A 578 -22.47 -5.36 -7.63
C LEU A 578 -22.88 -4.19 -6.72
N ASN A 579 -24.17 -4.08 -6.39
CA ASN A 579 -24.70 -3.04 -5.49
C ASN A 579 -24.50 -3.34 -3.99
N GLN A 580 -23.77 -4.42 -3.63
CA GLN A 580 -23.54 -4.86 -2.26
C GLN A 580 -22.06 -5.03 -1.92
N PHE A 581 -21.13 -4.52 -2.74
CA PHE A 581 -19.72 -4.43 -2.36
C PHE A 581 -19.57 -3.40 -1.23
N ASN A 582 -19.30 -3.88 -0.02
CA ASN A 582 -18.64 -3.07 0.99
C ASN A 582 -17.15 -3.06 0.64
N GLU A 583 -16.69 -2.05 -0.10
CA GLU A 583 -15.25 -1.83 -0.36
C GLU A 583 -14.43 -1.60 0.94
N ASP A 584 -15.10 -1.52 2.10
CA ASP A 584 -14.47 -1.58 3.43
C ASP A 584 -13.90 -2.99 3.77
N GLU A 585 -14.10 -3.99 2.90
CA GLU A 585 -13.54 -5.34 2.98
C GLU A 585 -12.25 -5.51 2.13
N ALA A 586 -11.39 -4.49 2.07
CA ALA A 586 -9.98 -4.72 1.71
C ALA A 586 -9.44 -5.88 2.57
N ALA A 587 -8.90 -6.92 1.94
CA ALA A 587 -8.60 -8.19 2.59
C ALA A 587 -7.82 -7.99 3.90
N ILE A 588 -8.50 -8.23 5.02
CA ILE A 588 -7.95 -8.05 6.37
C ILE A 588 -7.18 -9.33 6.71
N TYR A 589 -5.88 -9.36 6.42
CA TYR A 589 -5.03 -10.55 6.64
C TYR A 589 -4.45 -10.67 8.07
N LYS A 590 -4.84 -9.76 8.97
CA LYS A 590 -4.56 -9.87 10.41
C LYS A 590 -5.86 -9.69 11.20
N SER A 591 -6.83 -10.56 10.93
CA SER A 591 -7.92 -10.83 11.87
C SER A 591 -7.48 -11.95 12.85
N SER A 592 -8.13 -12.08 14.01
CA SER A 592 -7.68 -12.99 15.08
C SER A 592 -7.94 -14.49 14.80
N ASP A 593 -8.42 -14.84 13.60
CA ASP A 593 -8.70 -16.21 13.18
C ASP A 593 -7.94 -16.49 11.87
N LYS A 594 -7.33 -17.67 11.76
CA LYS A 594 -6.37 -18.06 10.70
C LYS A 594 -6.92 -17.77 9.28
N ASP A 595 -6.23 -16.90 8.55
CA ASP A 595 -6.59 -16.55 7.16
C ASP A 595 -6.08 -17.63 6.18
N GLU A 596 -7.02 -18.35 5.55
CA GLU A 596 -6.75 -19.40 4.56
C GLU A 596 -6.21 -18.86 3.21
N SER A 597 -6.18 -17.52 3.02
CA SER A 597 -5.73 -16.83 1.80
C SER A 597 -4.25 -16.42 1.78
N LEU A 598 -3.53 -16.50 2.90
CA LEU A 598 -2.12 -16.11 2.98
C LEU A 598 -1.22 -17.20 2.36
N VAL A 599 -0.55 -16.87 1.25
CA VAL A 599 0.36 -17.79 0.54
C VAL A 599 1.79 -17.68 1.07
N TYR A 600 2.20 -16.46 1.41
CA TYR A 600 3.58 -16.17 1.78
C TYR A 600 3.66 -14.95 2.70
N GLU A 601 4.48 -15.02 3.74
CA GLU A 601 4.82 -13.89 4.61
C GLU A 601 6.31 -13.92 4.92
N SER A 602 7.01 -12.80 4.67
CA SER A 602 8.43 -12.67 4.96
C SER A 602 8.71 -11.36 5.69
N GLN A 603 9.17 -11.50 6.94
CA GLN A 603 9.57 -10.37 7.76
C GLN A 603 10.87 -9.75 7.24
N ALA A 604 10.99 -8.43 7.40
CA ALA A 604 12.27 -7.76 7.18
C ALA A 604 13.34 -8.39 8.08
N SER A 605 14.38 -8.92 7.46
CA SER A 605 15.39 -9.74 8.13
C SER A 605 16.77 -9.55 7.50
N TRP A 606 17.78 -10.18 8.09
CA TRP A 606 19.14 -10.12 7.57
C TRP A 606 19.51 -11.42 6.88
N ASN A 607 20.00 -11.32 5.64
CA ASN A 607 20.58 -12.43 4.89
C ASN A 607 19.62 -13.61 4.69
N ASN A 608 18.39 -13.30 4.30
CA ASN A 608 17.37 -14.28 3.92
C ASN A 608 16.96 -14.06 2.46
N LEU A 609 17.15 -15.06 1.60
CA LEU A 609 16.69 -15.04 0.22
C LEU A 609 15.41 -15.85 0.10
N SER A 610 14.29 -15.17 -0.15
CA SER A 610 13.00 -15.81 -0.39
C SER A 610 12.77 -15.93 -1.88
N LEU A 611 12.35 -17.11 -2.35
CA LEU A 611 11.96 -17.39 -3.74
C LEU A 611 10.49 -17.78 -3.79
N ILE A 612 9.73 -17.22 -4.72
CA ILE A 612 8.32 -17.55 -4.93
C ILE A 612 7.99 -17.50 -6.43
N PHE A 613 7.34 -18.54 -6.94
CA PHE A 613 6.66 -18.46 -8.23
C PHE A 613 5.24 -17.92 -8.02
N ARG A 614 4.93 -16.79 -8.65
CA ARG A 614 3.61 -16.16 -8.55
C ARG A 614 2.91 -16.18 -9.90
N ASP A 615 1.68 -16.67 -9.90
CA ASP A 615 0.73 -16.48 -11.00
C ASP A 615 -0.07 -15.17 -10.82
N GLU A 616 -0.99 -14.92 -11.75
CA GLU A 616 -1.84 -13.71 -11.76
C GLU A 616 -2.83 -13.61 -10.59
N SER A 617 -3.12 -14.71 -9.89
CA SER A 617 -4.05 -14.75 -8.76
C SER A 617 -3.42 -14.27 -7.45
N VAL A 618 -2.09 -14.22 -7.38
CA VAL A 618 -1.36 -13.87 -6.15
C VAL A 618 -1.03 -12.38 -6.12
N LEU A 619 -1.73 -11.67 -5.22
CA LEU A 619 -1.40 -10.29 -4.83
C LEU A 619 -0.12 -10.27 -3.99
N LYS A 620 0.73 -9.27 -4.22
CA LYS A 620 1.97 -9.06 -3.44
C LYS A 620 2.09 -7.63 -2.97
N PHE A 621 2.54 -7.42 -1.74
CA PHE A 621 2.83 -6.08 -1.20
C PHE A 621 3.91 -6.08 -0.12
N VAL A 622 4.41 -4.88 0.21
CA VAL A 622 5.34 -4.64 1.33
C VAL A 622 4.72 -3.63 2.27
N LYS A 623 4.40 -4.05 3.49
CA LYS A 623 3.70 -3.19 4.46
C LYS A 623 4.51 -1.94 4.76
N TYR A 624 3.80 -0.81 4.91
CA TYR A 624 4.35 0.45 5.42
C TYR A 624 5.32 0.28 6.58
N VAL A 625 6.53 0.82 6.42
CA VAL A 625 7.54 0.84 7.48
C VAL A 625 7.22 1.98 8.45
N SER A 626 6.86 1.63 9.69
CA SER A 626 6.56 2.60 10.74
C SER A 626 7.74 3.53 11.01
N PHE A 627 7.45 4.79 11.33
CA PHE A 627 8.37 5.79 11.86
C PHE A 627 9.14 5.30 13.10
N GLN A 628 8.61 4.31 13.82
CA GLN A 628 9.23 3.73 15.01
C GLN A 628 10.23 2.61 14.68
N ALA A 629 10.33 2.19 13.42
CA ALA A 629 11.34 1.23 13.02
C ALA A 629 12.74 1.78 13.31
N VAL A 630 13.64 0.90 13.76
CA VAL A 630 15.01 1.27 14.17
C VAL A 630 15.89 1.66 12.97
N GLY A 631 15.51 1.28 11.76
CA GLY A 631 16.18 1.62 10.51
C GLY A 631 15.30 1.28 9.32
N SER A 632 15.77 1.52 8.10
CA SER A 632 15.05 1.13 6.89
C SER A 632 15.00 -0.38 6.72
N ARG A 633 13.97 -0.85 6.00
CA ARG A 633 14.04 -2.16 5.34
C ARG A 633 14.88 -2.01 4.07
N TRP A 634 15.78 -2.96 3.87
CA TRP A 634 16.60 -3.05 2.67
C TRP A 634 16.44 -4.41 2.03
N ASP A 635 16.30 -4.45 0.72
CA ASP A 635 16.32 -5.71 -0.03
C ASP A 635 16.83 -5.52 -1.46
N ILE A 636 17.13 -6.65 -2.10
CA ILE A 636 17.26 -6.75 -3.55
C ILE A 636 16.09 -7.61 -4.02
N SER A 637 15.21 -7.01 -4.81
CA SER A 637 14.08 -7.67 -5.46
C SER A 637 14.48 -8.06 -6.87
N CYS A 638 14.30 -9.32 -7.21
CA CYS A 638 14.53 -9.83 -8.55
C CYS A 638 13.24 -10.48 -9.05
N SER A 639 12.95 -10.32 -10.33
CA SER A 639 11.78 -10.91 -10.99
C SER A 639 12.21 -11.47 -12.33
N TRP A 640 11.79 -12.69 -12.64
CA TRP A 640 12.17 -13.37 -13.87
C TRP A 640 10.97 -13.98 -14.59
N LYS A 641 10.99 -13.83 -15.92
CA LYS A 641 10.12 -14.61 -16.81
C LYS A 641 10.85 -15.88 -17.22
N CYS A 642 10.17 -17.01 -17.02
CA CYS A 642 10.77 -18.32 -17.15
C CYS A 642 9.99 -19.20 -18.12
N LYS A 643 10.64 -20.25 -18.59
CA LYS A 643 10.01 -21.39 -19.26
C LYS A 643 10.26 -22.67 -18.46
N ASN A 644 9.38 -23.65 -18.65
CA ASN A 644 9.59 -25.01 -18.16
C ASN A 644 10.17 -25.85 -19.30
N ASP A 645 11.29 -26.52 -19.07
CA ASP A 645 11.93 -27.38 -20.08
C ASP A 645 11.30 -28.78 -20.16
N GLY A 646 10.32 -29.11 -19.29
CA GLY A 646 9.63 -30.41 -19.24
C GLY A 646 8.15 -30.38 -19.63
N ALA A 647 7.68 -29.36 -20.36
CA ALA A 647 6.32 -29.32 -20.91
C ALA A 647 6.38 -29.70 -22.40
N ASP A 648 5.86 -30.88 -22.73
CA ASP A 648 5.75 -31.38 -24.10
C ASP A 648 5.04 -30.35 -25.01
N ASP A 649 5.57 -30.18 -26.23
CA ASP A 649 4.84 -29.71 -27.42
C ASP A 649 3.78 -30.75 -27.86
N ASP A 650 3.02 -31.32 -26.92
CA ASP A 650 1.94 -32.28 -27.17
C ASP A 650 0.61 -31.55 -27.36
N GLU A 651 0.55 -30.62 -28.31
CA GLU A 651 -0.71 -30.26 -28.98
C GLU A 651 -0.47 -30.13 -30.50
N ASN A 652 -0.59 -31.26 -31.19
CA ASN A 652 -0.85 -31.37 -32.63
C ASN A 652 -2.32 -31.71 -32.88
#